data_AF-A0A0J7K3B6-F1
#
_entry.id   AF-A0A0J7K3B6-F1
#
_cell.length_a   1.000
_cell.length_b   1.000
_cell.length_c   1.000
_cell.angle_alpha   90.00
_cell.angle_beta   90.00
_cell.angle_gamma   90.00
#
_symmetry.space_group_name_H-M   'P 1'
#
loop_
_entity.id
_entity.type
_entity.pdbx_description
1 polymer ?
#
loop_
_entity_poly.entity_id
_entity_poly.type
_entity_poly.pdbx_seq_one_letter_code
_entity_poly.pdbx_strand_id
1 'polypeptide(L)'
;TGDHQLTREQIAATQVIVCTPEKWDIVTRQEGERTFTSLVRLIIIDEIYLLHEERGPVLEALVARTIRNIETTQKDVRLVGLSTLPITYQDVATFLRIKQESGLFYFDNSFRPVALEQQYIGVTEKETLKCFQVMNEIVYEKTMEHAGRNQVLIFVHSRKETEKTARAIRDMCLEKDTLGQFLREGSASMEVLRTEAQQMKNQGLKDLLPYGFAIHHAGMTQVDRKLVEDLFADRHIQVLVSTATLAWDVNLSAHMVIIKGTQVYNPEKGRWVELGALDVLQMLGRAGRPQYDTKGEVILITNHSELQYYLSLLNEQLPIESKLLSKMSEMLNAEVVLGTIQNIRDAVTWLGYTYLYIRMLRCPNLYGINHDKLKQDTLLELHRADLIHSAAVELDRSGLIKYDQKSGNFQATELGRIASHYCCTHETMSMYNQLLKHTLSEIELFRVFSLSSEFKNINVREEEKLELQKLMERVPILVKESIEKPSAKVNVLLQAYISQIKIESLVLMSDMLYVTQSASRLMRAIFEIVLLRGWAQLADKCLFLCKIIDLRMSPLREFCDMPEEILKKIGKENFSLERLCKLDPNEIGEVIGVPILGNVIYKYIREITNLRLRADVHPITRSTLRIVLTITIGNMWREKVHGISETFWILVEDADSEKILHYEYFLVKAKYAFVKHIIKFYVSILEPLPPQYFLRVVSDRWIGAEAQLPVSFRHLILPEKNLPPTELLEQPVLPITALQNAKFENIYSKFQQFNPIQTQVFNVVYNTDDNVFVGAPTGSGKTTIAEFAVLRLLTQNSEGRCVYMVSKEALAELVYDDWTEKFGQQLEGHSSDGQRGKVVLLTGEKGTDLKLLAEGQIIITTADKWDMLSRRWTLQKNLFNIQLFIVDELQFIGGEEGPVLEISCSRTRFISSQVDQPTRIIALSVSLADAKDVAKWLGVPAETTFNFHPSVRPVPLELHIQGINVTHNASRLAAMAKPVYNAILRHAAHKPVIIFVPTRRQARLTVMDLLTFTAAEGQPSRFFHAEEADIKPFLDRMVDKTLKENLSQGVAYLHEYLSANDRRLVERLFNSGAIQVTVATRDLCWGLSINSHLVVVMDTQCYNGKTHAYEDYP
;
A
#
# COMPACT_ATOMS: atom_id res chain seq x y z
N THR A 1 -7.12 -17.97 2.83
CA THR A 1 -6.30 -19.13 2.43
C THR A 1 -5.93 -19.00 0.96
N GLY A 2 -4.77 -19.49 0.52
CA GLY A 2 -4.21 -19.29 -0.84
C GLY A 2 -3.11 -18.21 -0.94
N ASP A 3 -2.39 -18.16 -2.07
CA ASP A 3 -1.35 -17.18 -2.44
C ASP A 3 -1.89 -15.74 -2.57
N HIS A 4 -3.22 -15.59 -2.53
CA HIS A 4 -3.85 -14.29 -2.42
C HIS A 4 -3.58 -13.68 -1.04
N GLN A 5 -3.03 -12.45 -1.06
CA GLN A 5 -2.98 -11.54 0.09
C GLN A 5 -4.34 -11.55 0.79
N LEU A 6 -4.34 -11.54 2.14
CA LEU A 6 -5.60 -11.42 2.90
C LEU A 6 -6.32 -10.18 2.39
N THR A 7 -7.58 -10.32 1.97
CA THR A 7 -8.29 -9.11 1.54
C THR A 7 -8.56 -8.25 2.76
N ARG A 8 -8.54 -6.94 2.57
CA ARG A 8 -8.70 -6.00 3.69
C ARG A 8 -10.09 -6.10 4.28
N GLU A 9 -11.07 -6.50 3.48
CA GLU A 9 -12.41 -6.85 3.94
C GLU A 9 -12.41 -8.09 4.86
N GLN A 10 -11.62 -9.13 4.53
CA GLN A 10 -11.47 -10.30 5.41
C GLN A 10 -10.83 -9.92 6.74
N ILE A 11 -9.79 -9.09 6.71
CA ILE A 11 -9.13 -8.58 7.93
C ILE A 11 -10.12 -7.75 8.75
N ALA A 12 -10.88 -6.86 8.11
CA ALA A 12 -11.87 -6.02 8.79
C ALA A 12 -13.01 -6.83 9.43
N ALA A 13 -13.41 -7.95 8.82
CA ALA A 13 -14.50 -8.79 9.32
C ALA A 13 -14.08 -9.77 10.42
N THR A 14 -12.78 -10.03 10.59
CA THR A 14 -12.26 -11.13 11.41
C THR A 14 -11.50 -10.62 12.64
N GLN A 15 -11.77 -11.21 13.81
CA GLN A 15 -11.08 -10.82 15.07
C GLN A 15 -9.87 -11.71 15.36
N VAL A 16 -9.91 -12.99 14.99
CA VAL A 16 -8.82 -13.96 15.18
C VAL A 16 -8.30 -14.38 13.81
N ILE A 17 -7.09 -13.92 13.47
CA ILE A 17 -6.46 -14.21 12.19
C ILE A 17 -5.40 -15.29 12.41
N VAL A 18 -5.59 -16.44 11.77
CA VAL A 18 -4.60 -17.53 11.75
C VAL A 18 -3.88 -17.48 10.40
N CYS A 19 -2.57 -17.26 10.42
CA CYS A 19 -1.75 -17.15 9.22
C CYS A 19 -0.30 -17.57 9.49
N THR A 20 0.46 -17.83 8.41
CA THR A 20 1.89 -18.12 8.52
C THR A 20 2.70 -16.84 8.79
N PRO A 21 3.92 -16.94 9.33
CA PRO A 21 4.79 -15.79 9.55
C PRO A 21 5.02 -14.95 8.29
N GLU A 22 5.26 -15.58 7.14
CA GLU A 22 5.48 -14.89 5.87
C GLU A 22 4.26 -14.10 5.42
N LYS A 23 3.06 -14.67 5.64
CA LYS A 23 1.82 -14.02 5.25
C LYS A 23 1.56 -12.79 6.11
N TRP A 24 1.83 -12.88 7.41
CA TRP A 24 1.73 -11.73 8.31
C TRP A 24 2.81 -10.67 8.03
N ASP A 25 4.03 -11.09 7.68
CA ASP A 25 5.10 -10.16 7.30
C ASP A 25 4.74 -9.38 6.03
N ILE A 26 4.25 -10.03 4.97
CA ILE A 26 3.77 -9.36 3.74
C ILE A 26 2.67 -8.33 4.05
N VAL A 27 1.68 -8.73 4.85
CA VAL A 27 0.57 -7.88 5.33
C VAL A 27 1.13 -6.64 6.02
N THR A 28 2.04 -6.82 6.98
CA THR A 28 2.61 -5.70 7.75
C THR A 28 3.62 -4.85 6.97
N ARG A 29 4.20 -5.35 5.88
CA ARG A 29 5.07 -4.60 4.95
C ARG A 29 4.29 -3.65 4.05
N GLN A 30 3.01 -3.93 3.79
CA GLN A 30 2.18 -3.06 2.97
C GLN A 30 1.60 -1.93 3.83
N GLU A 31 1.96 -0.69 3.49
CA GLU A 31 1.51 0.52 4.21
C GLU A 31 -0.03 0.63 4.35
N GLY A 32 -0.73 -0.03 3.41
CA GLY A 32 -2.18 -0.28 3.44
C GLY A 32 -2.72 -0.76 4.79
N GLU A 33 -2.00 -1.60 5.52
CA GLU A 33 -2.61 -2.39 6.59
C GLU A 33 -2.34 -1.85 7.99
N ARG A 34 -1.66 -0.70 8.11
CA ARG A 34 -1.44 0.02 9.38
C ARG A 34 -2.72 0.28 10.18
N THR A 35 -3.83 0.47 9.48
CA THR A 35 -5.15 0.65 10.10
C THR A 35 -5.54 -0.56 10.95
N PHE A 36 -5.24 -1.77 10.49
CA PHE A 36 -5.55 -3.02 11.20
C PHE A 36 -4.48 -3.40 12.21
N THR A 37 -3.20 -3.21 11.90
CA THR A 37 -2.11 -3.56 12.84
C THR A 37 -2.21 -2.76 14.14
N SER A 38 -2.74 -1.53 14.10
CA SER A 38 -2.98 -0.71 15.30
C SER A 38 -4.04 -1.28 16.27
N LEU A 39 -4.91 -2.17 15.78
CA LEU A 39 -5.96 -2.85 16.54
C LEU A 39 -5.47 -4.14 17.20
N VAL A 40 -4.34 -4.69 16.75
CA VAL A 40 -3.78 -5.94 17.28
C VAL A 40 -3.32 -5.69 18.72
N ARG A 41 -3.82 -6.53 19.64
CA ARG A 41 -3.47 -6.49 21.07
C ARG A 41 -2.83 -7.79 21.57
N LEU A 42 -2.85 -8.85 20.76
CA LEU A 42 -2.29 -10.16 21.08
C LEU A 42 -1.71 -10.77 19.81
N ILE A 43 -0.47 -11.27 19.91
CA ILE A 43 0.17 -12.11 18.89
C ILE A 43 0.60 -13.40 19.58
N ILE A 44 0.14 -14.53 19.03
CA ILE A 44 0.55 -15.86 19.44
C ILE A 44 1.50 -16.39 18.37
N ILE A 45 2.71 -16.71 18.77
CA ILE A 45 3.73 -17.33 17.92
C ILE A 45 3.79 -18.79 18.34
N ASP A 46 3.06 -19.62 17.59
CA ASP A 46 3.14 -21.06 17.73
C ASP A 46 4.46 -21.57 17.14
N GLU A 47 5.09 -22.53 17.81
CA GLU A 47 6.39 -23.12 17.43
C GLU A 47 7.50 -22.10 17.16
N ILE A 48 7.75 -21.20 18.11
CA ILE A 48 8.75 -20.12 18.02
C ILE A 48 10.19 -20.61 17.76
N TYR A 49 10.49 -21.88 18.02
CA TYR A 49 11.79 -22.46 17.65
C TYR A 49 12.05 -22.50 16.15
N LEU A 50 11.05 -22.19 15.31
CA LEU A 50 11.23 -21.87 13.89
C LEU A 50 12.30 -20.78 13.65
N LEU A 51 12.65 -19.99 14.67
CA LEU A 51 13.83 -19.11 14.68
C LEU A 51 15.12 -19.80 14.20
N HIS A 52 15.27 -21.12 14.41
CA HIS A 52 16.45 -21.87 13.99
C HIS A 52 16.46 -22.24 12.49
N GLU A 53 15.31 -22.19 11.83
CA GLU A 53 15.15 -22.57 10.43
C GLU A 53 15.38 -21.36 9.48
N GLU A 54 15.42 -21.62 8.18
CA GLU A 54 15.63 -20.58 7.13
C GLU A 54 14.47 -19.58 7.04
N ARG A 55 13.34 -19.91 7.69
CA ARG A 55 12.16 -19.06 7.85
C ARG A 55 12.22 -18.20 9.11
N GLY A 56 13.10 -18.53 10.06
CA GLY A 56 13.33 -17.79 11.31
C GLY A 56 13.52 -16.27 11.17
N PRO A 57 14.25 -15.76 10.14
CA PRO A 57 14.43 -14.31 9.94
C PRO A 57 13.11 -13.53 9.82
N VAL A 58 12.05 -14.17 9.31
CA VAL A 58 10.73 -13.56 9.17
C VAL A 58 10.09 -13.34 10.54
N LEU A 59 10.17 -14.34 11.43
CA LEU A 59 9.71 -14.19 12.81
C LEU A 59 10.52 -13.13 13.58
N GLU A 60 11.84 -13.11 13.37
CA GLU A 60 12.71 -12.09 13.96
C GLU A 60 12.28 -10.68 13.56
N ALA A 61 12.05 -10.46 12.26
CA ALA A 61 11.60 -9.17 11.74
C ALA A 61 10.22 -8.78 12.29
N LEU A 62 9.26 -9.71 12.36
CA LEU A 62 7.92 -9.47 12.90
C LEU A 62 7.93 -9.05 14.37
N VAL A 63 8.68 -9.75 15.21
CA VAL A 63 8.80 -9.44 16.64
C VAL A 63 9.54 -8.13 16.84
N ALA A 64 10.66 -7.92 16.14
CA ALA A 64 11.43 -6.68 16.21
C ALA A 64 10.58 -5.47 15.80
N ARG A 65 9.82 -5.58 14.71
CA ARG A 65 8.87 -4.56 14.25
C ARG A 65 7.78 -4.32 15.27
N THR A 66 7.21 -5.38 15.86
CA THR A 66 6.13 -5.26 16.85
C THR A 66 6.63 -4.56 18.11
N ILE A 67 7.76 -4.99 18.69
CA ILE A 67 8.30 -4.39 19.92
C ILE A 67 8.68 -2.93 19.69
N ARG A 68 9.36 -2.63 18.57
CA ARG A 68 9.71 -1.25 18.23
C ARG A 68 8.47 -0.38 18.04
N ASN A 69 7.40 -0.93 17.46
CA ASN A 69 6.13 -0.23 17.31
C ASN A 69 5.43 -0.01 18.66
N ILE A 70 5.50 -0.95 19.61
CA ILE A 70 5.02 -0.76 20.99
C ILE A 70 5.73 0.43 21.63
N GLU A 71 7.06 0.49 21.55
CA GLU A 71 7.84 1.59 22.13
C GLU A 71 7.57 2.93 21.43
N THR A 72 7.40 2.91 20.12
CA THR A 72 7.10 4.15 19.37
C THR A 72 5.69 4.64 19.67
N THR A 73 4.69 3.75 19.67
CA THR A 73 3.26 4.14 19.77
C THR A 73 2.70 4.13 21.18
N GLN A 74 3.45 3.61 22.16
CA GLN A 74 3.03 3.39 23.54
C GLN A 74 1.73 2.56 23.66
N LYS A 75 1.47 1.72 22.66
CA LYS A 75 0.33 0.81 22.63
C LYS A 75 0.81 -0.61 22.81
N ASP A 76 0.53 -1.18 23.96
CA ASP A 76 0.96 -2.53 24.30
C ASP A 76 0.30 -3.59 23.41
N VAL A 77 1.11 -4.59 23.05
CA VAL A 77 0.69 -5.83 22.39
C VAL A 77 1.25 -6.99 23.20
N ARG A 78 0.38 -7.91 23.62
CA ARG A 78 0.81 -9.11 24.34
C ARG A 78 1.43 -10.09 23.35
N LEU A 79 2.65 -10.53 23.64
CA LEU A 79 3.33 -11.60 22.89
C LEU A 79 3.24 -12.90 23.68
N VAL A 80 2.85 -13.99 23.01
CA VAL A 80 2.84 -15.35 23.57
C VAL A 80 3.63 -16.24 22.63
N GLY A 81 4.76 -16.78 23.08
CA GLY A 81 5.55 -17.75 22.32
C GLY A 81 5.34 -19.17 22.87
N LEU A 82 5.05 -20.11 21.99
CA LEU A 82 4.97 -21.55 22.31
C LEU A 82 6.18 -22.24 21.67
N SER A 83 6.87 -23.11 22.42
CA SER A 83 8.09 -23.78 21.95
C SER A 83 8.16 -25.21 22.47
N THR A 84 8.71 -26.12 21.68
CA THR A 84 9.05 -27.48 22.08
C THR A 84 10.55 -27.67 22.36
N LEU A 85 11.42 -26.71 21.97
CA LEU A 85 12.88 -26.83 22.14
C LEU A 85 13.43 -26.02 23.34
N PRO A 86 14.35 -26.59 24.16
CA PRO A 86 14.55 -26.12 25.53
C PRO A 86 15.87 -25.43 25.91
N ILE A 87 16.92 -25.32 25.09
CA ILE A 87 18.25 -24.89 25.64
C ILE A 87 18.42 -23.38 25.73
N THR A 88 17.86 -22.65 24.78
CA THR A 88 18.02 -21.19 24.67
C THR A 88 16.71 -20.43 24.94
N TYR A 89 15.76 -21.07 25.63
CA TYR A 89 14.47 -20.48 26.02
C TYR A 89 14.61 -19.16 26.79
N GLN A 90 15.67 -18.98 27.57
CA GLN A 90 15.95 -17.71 28.27
C GLN A 90 16.29 -16.57 27.30
N ASP A 91 17.01 -16.87 26.21
CA ASP A 91 17.32 -15.89 25.17
C ASP A 91 16.06 -15.56 24.35
N VAL A 92 15.23 -16.57 24.06
CA VAL A 92 13.92 -16.37 23.42
C VAL A 92 12.99 -15.54 24.32
N ALA A 93 13.00 -15.78 25.63
CA ALA A 93 12.27 -14.98 26.61
C ALA A 93 12.74 -13.53 26.61
N THR A 94 14.06 -13.30 26.55
CA THR A 94 14.65 -11.96 26.44
C THR A 94 14.21 -11.27 25.16
N PHE A 95 14.21 -12.00 24.04
CA PHE A 95 13.77 -11.53 22.73
C PHE A 95 12.31 -11.10 22.71
N LEU A 96 11.42 -11.88 23.34
CA LEU A 96 10.00 -11.56 23.48
C LEU A 96 9.68 -10.56 24.61
N ARG A 97 10.71 -10.03 25.31
CA ARG A 97 10.56 -9.13 26.47
C ARG A 97 9.76 -9.75 27.63
N ILE A 98 9.87 -11.06 27.80
CA ILE A 98 9.21 -11.81 28.87
C ILE A 98 9.96 -11.63 30.18
N LYS A 99 9.23 -11.28 31.24
CA LYS A 99 9.77 -11.27 32.61
C LYS A 99 9.98 -12.70 33.10
N GLN A 100 11.22 -13.05 33.44
CA GLN A 100 11.59 -14.42 33.82
C GLN A 100 10.81 -14.95 35.04
N GLU A 101 10.47 -14.09 36.00
CA GLU A 101 9.81 -14.50 37.25
C GLU A 101 8.32 -14.87 37.08
N SER A 102 7.63 -14.30 36.10
CA SER A 102 6.16 -14.39 35.99
C SER A 102 5.63 -14.84 34.64
N GLY A 103 6.44 -14.71 33.58
CA GLY A 103 6.01 -14.99 32.21
C GLY A 103 6.74 -16.14 31.52
N LEU A 104 7.81 -16.68 32.12
CA LEU A 104 8.57 -17.79 31.55
C LEU A 104 8.16 -19.10 32.22
N PHE A 105 7.63 -20.02 31.42
CA PHE A 105 7.25 -21.35 31.87
C PHE A 105 8.04 -22.38 31.09
N TYR A 106 8.72 -23.28 31.82
CA TYR A 106 9.51 -24.36 31.26
C TYR A 106 9.00 -25.69 31.81
N PHE A 107 8.66 -26.60 30.91
CA PHE A 107 8.24 -27.96 31.21
C PHE A 107 9.17 -28.90 30.43
N ASP A 108 9.91 -29.74 31.15
CA ASP A 108 10.75 -30.75 30.51
C ASP A 108 9.91 -31.89 29.91
N ASN A 109 10.57 -32.79 29.19
CA ASN A 109 9.93 -33.98 28.61
C ASN A 109 9.17 -34.87 29.62
N SER A 110 9.37 -34.72 30.93
CA SER A 110 8.62 -35.49 31.95
C SER A 110 7.14 -35.08 32.04
N PHE A 111 6.79 -33.88 31.59
CA PHE A 111 5.42 -33.37 31.55
C PHE A 111 4.62 -33.85 30.32
N ARG A 112 5.25 -34.61 29.41
CA ARG A 112 4.54 -35.19 28.27
C ARG A 112 3.38 -36.07 28.77
N PRO A 113 2.15 -35.92 28.25
CA PRO A 113 0.97 -36.61 28.79
C PRO A 113 1.05 -38.13 28.70
N VAL A 114 1.83 -38.65 27.75
CA VAL A 114 2.16 -40.07 27.62
C VAL A 114 3.68 -40.17 27.52
N ALA A 115 4.31 -40.93 28.42
CA ALA A 115 5.77 -41.11 28.40
C ALA A 115 6.21 -41.71 27.06
N LEU A 116 7.37 -41.25 26.55
CA LEU A 116 7.85 -41.64 25.22
C LEU A 116 9.13 -42.49 25.33
N GLU A 117 9.09 -43.70 24.82
CA GLU A 117 10.27 -44.54 24.60
C GLU A 117 10.76 -44.32 23.16
N GLN A 118 12.04 -44.00 23.02
CA GLN A 118 12.64 -43.57 21.75
C GLN A 118 13.72 -44.55 21.33
N GLN A 119 13.62 -45.08 20.12
CA GLN A 119 14.63 -45.92 19.50
C GLN A 119 15.19 -45.26 18.23
N TYR A 120 16.50 -45.23 18.12
CA TYR A 120 17.21 -44.62 16.99
C TYR A 120 17.99 -45.68 16.24
N ILE A 121 17.74 -45.81 14.93
CA ILE A 121 18.37 -46.82 14.09
C ILE A 121 19.12 -46.12 12.97
N GLY A 122 20.45 -46.09 13.10
CA GLY A 122 21.36 -45.54 12.10
C GLY A 122 21.83 -46.61 11.12
N VAL A 123 21.36 -46.54 9.87
CA VAL A 123 21.76 -47.45 8.80
C VAL A 123 23.19 -47.11 8.34
N THR A 124 24.08 -48.10 8.33
CA THR A 124 25.50 -47.95 7.95
C THR A 124 25.77 -48.26 6.48
N GLU A 125 24.82 -48.90 5.79
CA GLU A 125 24.90 -49.25 4.37
C GLU A 125 24.93 -48.00 3.49
N LYS A 126 25.86 -47.97 2.52
CA LYS A 126 26.08 -46.81 1.64
C LYS A 126 25.41 -46.98 0.29
N GLU A 127 25.19 -48.22 -0.16
CA GLU A 127 24.52 -48.48 -1.43
C GLU A 127 23.02 -48.19 -1.31
N THR A 128 22.50 -47.25 -2.11
CA THR A 128 21.13 -46.71 -1.96
C THR A 128 20.03 -47.78 -2.06
N LEU A 129 20.17 -48.72 -3.00
CA LEU A 129 19.20 -49.81 -3.19
C LEU A 129 19.18 -50.77 -1.99
N LYS A 130 20.35 -51.18 -1.49
CA LYS A 130 20.46 -52.05 -0.32
C LYS A 130 20.02 -51.33 0.95
N CYS A 131 20.40 -50.07 1.11
CA CYS A 131 19.95 -49.24 2.23
C CYS A 131 18.41 -49.16 2.28
N PHE A 132 17.75 -48.97 1.15
CA PHE A 132 16.28 -49.00 1.08
C PHE A 132 15.67 -50.35 1.44
N GLN A 133 16.30 -51.46 1.03
CA GLN A 133 15.87 -52.82 1.42
C GLN A 133 16.01 -53.05 2.92
N VAL A 134 17.17 -52.72 3.49
CA VAL A 134 17.46 -52.81 4.93
C VAL A 134 16.45 -51.97 5.73
N MET A 135 16.13 -50.75 5.28
CA MET A 135 15.09 -49.93 5.92
C MET A 135 13.72 -50.62 5.90
N ASN A 136 13.33 -51.31 4.83
CA ASN A 136 12.07 -52.06 4.80
C ASN A 136 12.09 -53.25 5.76
N GLU A 137 13.21 -53.97 5.85
CA GLU A 137 13.37 -55.10 6.79
C GLU A 137 13.24 -54.63 8.24
N ILE A 138 13.90 -53.52 8.59
CA ILE A 138 13.79 -52.92 9.93
C ILE A 138 12.35 -52.50 10.23
N VAL A 139 11.69 -51.82 9.28
CA VAL A 139 10.28 -51.41 9.46
C VAL A 139 9.37 -52.62 9.64
N TYR A 140 9.58 -53.70 8.87
CA TYR A 140 8.85 -54.94 9.04
C TYR A 140 9.06 -55.54 10.43
N GLU A 141 10.31 -55.70 10.87
CA GLU A 141 10.66 -56.26 12.19
C GLU A 141 9.99 -55.47 13.32
N LYS A 142 10.11 -54.14 13.27
CA LYS A 142 9.52 -53.24 14.27
C LYS A 142 8.00 -53.20 14.25
N THR A 143 7.39 -53.35 13.07
CA THR A 143 5.93 -53.48 12.97
C THR A 143 5.46 -54.83 13.55
N MET A 144 6.24 -55.91 13.39
CA MET A 144 5.91 -57.23 13.96
C MET A 144 5.94 -57.26 15.48
N GLU A 145 6.85 -56.51 16.13
CA GLU A 145 6.92 -56.41 17.60
C GLU A 145 5.57 -56.00 18.23
N HIS A 146 4.72 -55.28 17.47
CA HIS A 146 3.42 -54.77 17.88
C HIS A 146 2.22 -55.38 17.16
N ALA A 147 2.43 -56.35 16.27
CA ALA A 147 1.36 -56.97 15.49
C ALA A 147 0.24 -57.51 16.40
N GLY A 148 -1.00 -57.09 16.13
CA GLY A 148 -2.20 -57.53 16.85
C GLY A 148 -2.35 -56.98 18.28
N ARG A 149 -1.40 -56.17 18.76
CA ARG A 149 -1.45 -55.54 20.10
C ARG A 149 -1.73 -54.05 20.00
N ASN A 150 -0.92 -53.35 19.22
CA ASN A 150 -0.87 -51.89 19.17
C ASN A 150 -0.90 -51.39 17.73
N GLN A 151 -1.51 -50.22 17.51
CA GLN A 151 -1.52 -49.58 16.19
C GLN A 151 -0.16 -48.91 15.91
N VAL A 152 0.28 -49.01 14.66
CA VAL A 152 1.54 -48.48 14.15
C VAL A 152 1.26 -47.42 13.09
N LEU A 153 1.87 -46.24 13.24
CA LEU A 153 1.84 -45.16 12.26
C LEU A 153 3.23 -44.97 11.66
N ILE A 154 3.37 -45.10 10.34
CA ILE A 154 4.64 -45.05 9.65
C ILE A 154 4.70 -43.80 8.77
N PHE A 155 5.66 -42.91 9.01
CA PHE A 155 5.91 -41.74 8.19
C PHE A 155 6.95 -42.01 7.10
N VAL A 156 6.63 -41.58 5.88
CA VAL A 156 7.50 -41.61 4.70
C VAL A 156 7.46 -40.27 3.95
N HIS A 157 8.38 -40.06 3.01
CA HIS A 157 8.63 -38.73 2.43
C HIS A 157 7.98 -38.48 1.08
N SER A 158 7.37 -39.49 0.47
CA SER A 158 6.65 -39.31 -0.80
C SER A 158 5.32 -40.04 -0.86
N ARG A 159 4.38 -39.47 -1.61
CA ARG A 159 3.05 -40.07 -1.83
C ARG A 159 3.15 -41.48 -2.40
N LYS A 160 4.03 -41.68 -3.38
CA LYS A 160 4.27 -42.99 -4.01
C LYS A 160 4.91 -43.99 -3.04
N GLU A 161 5.72 -43.50 -2.10
CA GLU A 161 6.36 -44.34 -1.10
C GLU A 161 5.41 -44.83 -0.02
N THR A 162 4.32 -44.10 0.26
CA THR A 162 3.29 -44.59 1.21
C THR A 162 2.75 -45.94 0.76
N GLU A 163 2.35 -46.05 -0.50
CA GLU A 163 1.82 -47.26 -1.10
C GLU A 163 2.91 -48.34 -1.27
N LYS A 164 4.11 -47.97 -1.72
CA LYS A 164 5.22 -48.92 -1.83
C LYS A 164 5.60 -49.54 -0.49
N THR A 165 5.66 -48.74 0.58
CA THR A 165 6.04 -49.21 1.91
C THR A 165 4.93 -50.08 2.50
N ALA A 166 3.67 -49.66 2.39
CA ALA A 166 2.54 -50.46 2.86
C ALA A 166 2.45 -51.82 2.15
N ARG A 167 2.61 -51.84 0.83
CA ARG A 167 2.67 -53.10 0.04
C ARG A 167 3.88 -53.94 0.41
N ALA A 168 5.07 -53.34 0.54
CA ALA A 168 6.28 -54.08 0.92
C ALA A 168 6.13 -54.78 2.28
N ILE A 169 5.56 -54.10 3.29
CA ILE A 169 5.33 -54.72 4.61
C ILE A 169 4.31 -55.86 4.48
N ARG A 170 3.18 -55.62 3.79
CA ARG A 170 2.16 -56.67 3.55
C ARG A 170 2.74 -57.88 2.82
N ASP A 171 3.52 -57.66 1.76
CA ASP A 171 4.11 -58.71 0.94
C ASP A 171 5.13 -59.53 1.74
N MET A 172 5.94 -58.87 2.60
CA MET A 172 6.80 -59.58 3.56
C MET A 172 6.00 -60.37 4.60
N CYS A 173 4.85 -59.87 5.04
CA CYS A 173 3.96 -60.61 5.94
C CYS A 173 3.34 -61.84 5.28
N LEU A 174 3.05 -61.76 3.98
CA LEU A 174 2.57 -62.89 3.18
C LEU A 174 3.68 -63.92 2.96
N GLU A 175 4.90 -63.47 2.64
CA GLU A 175 6.06 -64.35 2.44
C GLU A 175 6.44 -65.12 3.71
N LYS A 176 6.32 -64.48 4.87
CA LYS A 176 6.66 -65.06 6.18
C LYS A 176 5.47 -65.65 6.95
N ASP A 177 4.28 -65.67 6.35
CA ASP A 177 3.02 -66.17 6.93
C ASP A 177 2.65 -65.54 8.29
N THR A 178 2.86 -64.22 8.43
CA THR A 178 2.59 -63.45 9.65
C THR A 178 1.38 -62.51 9.55
N LEU A 179 0.72 -62.46 8.39
CA LEU A 179 -0.39 -61.53 8.12
C LEU A 179 -1.59 -61.70 9.08
N GLY A 180 -1.89 -62.94 9.48
CA GLY A 180 -2.98 -63.25 10.42
C GLY A 180 -2.76 -62.72 11.85
N GLN A 181 -1.59 -62.17 12.17
CA GLN A 181 -1.31 -61.58 13.48
C GLN A 181 -1.95 -60.20 13.65
N PHE A 182 -2.22 -59.46 12.57
CA PHE A 182 -2.80 -58.12 12.64
C PHE A 182 -4.32 -58.12 12.84
N LEU A 183 -5.01 -58.99 12.10
CA LEU A 183 -6.46 -59.12 12.17
C LEU A 183 -6.81 -60.57 12.46
N ARG A 184 -7.60 -60.79 13.51
CA ARG A 184 -8.16 -62.12 13.80
C ARG A 184 -9.17 -62.50 12.72
N GLU A 185 -9.06 -63.70 12.18
CA GLU A 185 -10.04 -64.26 11.23
C GLU A 185 -11.45 -64.22 11.82
N GLY A 186 -12.41 -63.65 11.08
CA GLY A 186 -13.80 -63.51 11.52
C GLY A 186 -14.07 -62.37 12.52
N SER A 187 -13.10 -61.47 12.76
CA SER A 187 -13.34 -60.29 13.61
C SER A 187 -14.31 -59.29 12.95
N ALA A 188 -15.10 -58.59 13.77
CA ALA A 188 -15.98 -57.51 13.29
C ALA A 188 -15.20 -56.44 12.51
N SER A 189 -13.99 -56.11 12.95
CA SER A 189 -13.09 -55.18 12.24
C SER A 189 -12.75 -55.65 10.83
N MET A 190 -12.54 -56.95 10.60
CA MET A 190 -12.20 -57.48 9.28
C MET A 190 -13.37 -57.33 8.29
N GLU A 191 -14.61 -57.58 8.73
CA GLU A 191 -15.79 -57.45 7.88
C GLU A 191 -16.11 -55.97 7.58
N VAL A 192 -15.95 -55.08 8.57
CA VAL A 192 -16.06 -53.63 8.38
C VAL A 192 -15.04 -53.16 7.34
N LEU A 193 -13.76 -53.50 7.50
CA LEU A 193 -12.71 -53.12 6.56
C LEU A 193 -12.96 -53.66 5.14
N ARG A 194 -13.47 -54.89 5.00
CA ARG A 194 -13.79 -55.49 3.69
C ARG A 194 -14.95 -54.77 3.01
N THR A 195 -15.97 -54.39 3.78
CA THR A 195 -17.14 -53.66 3.29
C THR A 195 -16.75 -52.25 2.83
N GLU A 196 -16.00 -51.53 3.67
CA GLU A 196 -15.53 -50.17 3.37
C GLU A 196 -14.52 -50.17 2.21
N ALA A 197 -13.65 -51.19 2.10
CA ALA A 197 -12.72 -51.34 0.99
C ALA A 197 -13.43 -51.41 -0.37
N GLN A 198 -14.61 -52.02 -0.46
CA GLN A 198 -15.37 -52.06 -1.72
C GLN A 198 -15.84 -50.68 -2.15
N GLN A 199 -16.17 -49.80 -1.20
CA GLN A 199 -16.68 -48.44 -1.43
C GLN A 199 -15.58 -47.43 -1.81
N MET A 200 -14.32 -47.71 -1.49
CA MET A 200 -13.19 -46.82 -1.78
C MET A 200 -13.04 -46.54 -3.27
N LYS A 201 -12.46 -45.38 -3.63
CA LYS A 201 -12.10 -45.09 -5.04
C LYS A 201 -10.67 -45.43 -5.37
N ASN A 202 -9.77 -45.33 -4.40
CA ASN A 202 -8.34 -45.58 -4.60
C ASN A 202 -8.03 -47.09 -4.61
N GLN A 203 -7.47 -47.57 -5.73
CA GLN A 203 -7.12 -48.99 -5.92
C GLN A 203 -6.06 -49.49 -4.94
N GLY A 204 -5.09 -48.65 -4.55
CA GLY A 204 -4.08 -49.01 -3.57
C GLY A 204 -4.67 -49.29 -2.19
N LEU A 205 -5.67 -48.50 -1.79
CA LEU A 205 -6.41 -48.72 -0.53
C LEU A 205 -7.27 -49.97 -0.57
N LYS A 206 -7.94 -50.25 -1.69
CA LYS A 206 -8.72 -51.50 -1.86
C LYS A 206 -7.87 -52.74 -1.63
N ASP A 207 -6.63 -52.69 -2.08
CA ASP A 207 -5.66 -53.79 -2.00
C ASP A 207 -5.04 -53.96 -0.59
N LEU A 208 -5.08 -52.92 0.25
CA LEU A 208 -4.43 -52.91 1.57
C LEU A 208 -5.43 -53.05 2.75
N LEU A 209 -6.58 -52.37 2.66
CA LEU A 209 -7.59 -52.28 3.74
C LEU A 209 -8.04 -53.63 4.30
N PRO A 210 -8.33 -54.66 3.48
CA PRO A 210 -8.79 -55.96 3.99
C PRO A 210 -7.82 -56.65 4.95
N TYR A 211 -6.54 -56.27 4.90
CA TYR A 211 -5.46 -56.82 5.73
C TYR A 211 -5.16 -55.96 6.96
N GLY A 212 -5.88 -54.86 7.17
CA GLY A 212 -5.65 -53.93 8.28
C GLY A 212 -4.55 -52.91 8.02
N PHE A 213 -4.11 -52.78 6.76
CA PHE A 213 -3.14 -51.80 6.29
C PHE A 213 -3.86 -50.66 5.55
N ALA A 214 -3.42 -49.42 5.74
CA ALA A 214 -3.93 -48.28 5.00
C ALA A 214 -2.83 -47.28 4.65
N ILE A 215 -3.13 -46.39 3.71
CA ILE A 215 -2.28 -45.26 3.34
C ILE A 215 -3.03 -43.94 3.51
N HIS A 216 -2.29 -42.88 3.83
CA HIS A 216 -2.82 -41.51 3.89
C HIS A 216 -1.85 -40.51 3.28
N HIS A 217 -2.32 -39.69 2.35
CA HIS A 217 -1.56 -38.58 1.82
C HIS A 217 -2.46 -37.54 1.15
N ALA A 218 -2.00 -36.29 1.02
CA ALA A 218 -2.76 -35.19 0.43
C ALA A 218 -3.26 -35.41 -1.01
N GLY A 219 -2.65 -36.34 -1.76
CA GLY A 219 -3.10 -36.72 -3.10
C GLY A 219 -4.37 -37.60 -3.16
N MET A 220 -4.89 -38.07 -2.02
CA MET A 220 -6.13 -38.85 -1.95
C MET A 220 -7.36 -37.94 -1.93
N THR A 221 -8.52 -38.49 -2.32
CA THR A 221 -9.78 -37.75 -2.19
C THR A 221 -10.07 -37.43 -0.71
N GLN A 222 -10.76 -36.32 -0.45
CA GLN A 222 -11.09 -35.94 0.94
C GLN A 222 -11.98 -37.00 1.62
N VAL A 223 -12.86 -37.66 0.85
CA VAL A 223 -13.71 -38.75 1.35
C VAL A 223 -12.88 -39.95 1.79
N ASP A 224 -11.96 -40.42 0.93
CA ASP A 224 -11.11 -41.57 1.27
C ASP A 224 -10.20 -41.25 2.47
N ARG A 225 -9.66 -40.01 2.57
CA ARG A 225 -8.82 -39.60 3.70
C ARG A 225 -9.58 -39.63 5.01
N LYS A 226 -10.77 -39.01 5.05
CA LYS A 226 -11.59 -38.97 6.26
C LYS A 226 -12.00 -40.37 6.71
N LEU A 227 -12.35 -41.24 5.75
CA LEU A 227 -12.71 -42.62 6.07
C LEU A 227 -11.52 -43.41 6.64
N VAL A 228 -10.30 -43.21 6.12
CA VAL A 228 -9.08 -43.79 6.72
C VAL A 228 -8.81 -43.24 8.12
N GLU A 229 -9.02 -41.94 8.34
CA GLU A 229 -8.88 -41.31 9.66
C GLU A 229 -9.87 -41.90 10.67
N ASP A 230 -11.14 -42.04 10.29
CA ASP A 230 -12.21 -42.61 11.12
C ASP A 230 -11.91 -44.10 11.42
N LEU A 231 -11.58 -44.90 10.41
CA LEU A 231 -11.23 -46.33 10.57
C LEU A 231 -9.98 -46.56 11.44
N PHE A 232 -9.02 -45.63 11.43
CA PHE A 232 -7.84 -45.70 12.30
C PHE A 232 -8.19 -45.28 13.73
N ALA A 233 -8.98 -44.22 13.91
CA ALA A 233 -9.45 -43.78 15.22
C ALA A 233 -10.26 -44.88 15.94
N ASP A 234 -11.11 -45.59 15.20
CA ASP A 234 -11.92 -46.72 15.68
C ASP A 234 -11.13 -48.02 15.86
N ARG A 235 -9.81 -48.00 15.62
CA ARG A 235 -8.89 -49.13 15.78
C ARG A 235 -9.14 -50.32 14.86
N HIS A 236 -9.82 -50.11 13.74
CA HIS A 236 -9.96 -51.13 12.71
C HIS A 236 -8.63 -51.30 11.95
N ILE A 237 -7.99 -50.20 11.56
CA ILE A 237 -6.68 -50.21 10.89
C ILE A 237 -5.56 -50.42 11.93
N GLN A 238 -4.68 -51.38 11.67
CA GLN A 238 -3.53 -51.68 12.55
C GLN A 238 -2.26 -50.93 12.11
N VAL A 239 -2.03 -50.81 10.80
CA VAL A 239 -0.85 -50.15 10.25
C VAL A 239 -1.28 -49.07 9.27
N LEU A 240 -0.91 -47.82 9.56
CA LEU A 240 -1.16 -46.67 8.69
C LEU A 240 0.16 -46.11 8.19
N VAL A 241 0.34 -46.04 6.87
CA VAL A 241 1.51 -45.41 6.26
C VAL A 241 1.13 -44.04 5.70
N SER A 242 1.79 -42.99 6.14
CA SER A 242 1.43 -41.61 5.81
C SER A 242 2.64 -40.75 5.45
N THR A 243 2.37 -39.63 4.79
CA THR A 243 3.32 -38.51 4.67
C THR A 243 3.25 -37.56 5.87
N ALA A 244 4.26 -36.69 6.02
CA ALA A 244 4.36 -35.67 7.08
C ALA A 244 3.11 -34.80 7.26
N THR A 245 2.36 -34.53 6.18
CA THR A 245 1.14 -33.70 6.21
C THR A 245 0.11 -34.18 7.22
N LEU A 246 -0.01 -35.50 7.47
CA LEU A 246 -0.96 -36.01 8.48
C LEU A 246 -0.60 -35.52 9.89
N ALA A 247 0.70 -35.41 10.20
CA ALA A 247 1.15 -34.92 11.49
C ALA A 247 0.76 -33.44 11.72
N TRP A 248 0.55 -32.67 10.65
CA TRP A 248 0.12 -31.28 10.71
C TRP A 248 -1.41 -31.13 10.67
N ASP A 249 -2.06 -31.84 9.74
CA ASP A 249 -3.45 -31.57 9.36
C ASP A 249 -4.48 -32.30 10.24
N VAL A 250 -4.09 -33.42 10.87
CA VAL A 250 -5.04 -34.33 11.55
C VAL A 250 -4.54 -34.68 12.94
N ASN A 251 -5.44 -34.59 13.93
CA ASN A 251 -5.13 -35.00 15.29
C ASN A 251 -5.32 -36.50 15.50
N LEU A 252 -4.48 -37.31 14.83
CA LEU A 252 -4.49 -38.76 14.91
C LEU A 252 -3.22 -39.26 15.61
N SER A 253 -3.38 -39.96 16.73
CA SER A 253 -2.27 -40.53 17.50
C SER A 253 -2.28 -42.06 17.43
N ALA A 254 -1.11 -42.67 17.41
CA ALA A 254 -0.89 -44.12 17.41
C ALA A 254 -0.04 -44.51 18.62
N HIS A 255 -0.10 -45.77 19.06
CA HIS A 255 0.77 -46.24 20.14
C HIS A 255 2.24 -46.16 19.72
N MET A 256 2.55 -46.65 18.51
CA MET A 256 3.89 -46.60 17.93
C MET A 256 3.93 -45.71 16.69
N VAL A 257 4.97 -44.88 16.59
CA VAL A 257 5.30 -44.11 15.38
C VAL A 257 6.66 -44.54 14.84
N ILE A 258 6.75 -44.81 13.54
CA ILE A 258 8.00 -45.12 12.84
C ILE A 258 8.27 -44.04 11.81
N ILE A 259 9.41 -43.37 11.88
CA ILE A 259 9.88 -42.44 10.85
C ILE A 259 10.86 -43.20 9.96
N LYS A 260 10.42 -43.58 8.76
CA LYS A 260 11.19 -44.40 7.82
C LYS A 260 12.01 -43.50 6.90
N GLY A 261 13.33 -43.43 7.17
CA GLY A 261 14.25 -42.53 6.48
C GLY A 261 14.03 -41.09 6.93
N THR A 262 14.99 -40.21 6.68
CA THR A 262 14.90 -38.79 7.07
C THR A 262 15.24 -37.83 5.94
N GLN A 263 15.35 -38.32 4.71
CA GLN A 263 15.71 -37.52 3.55
C GLN A 263 14.48 -37.06 2.76
N VAL A 264 14.39 -35.76 2.56
CA VAL A 264 13.36 -35.11 1.75
C VAL A 264 14.00 -34.31 0.63
N TYR A 265 13.33 -34.27 -0.52
CA TYR A 265 13.78 -33.43 -1.61
C TYR A 265 13.32 -31.98 -1.38
N ASN A 266 14.27 -31.05 -1.28
CA ASN A 266 13.98 -29.62 -1.11
C ASN A 266 14.25 -28.87 -2.44
N PRO A 267 13.20 -28.39 -3.14
CA PRO A 267 13.33 -27.61 -4.38
C PRO A 267 14.09 -26.30 -4.22
N GLU A 268 13.92 -25.59 -3.10
CA GLU A 268 14.60 -24.31 -2.82
C GLU A 268 16.11 -24.49 -2.75
N LYS A 269 16.59 -25.64 -2.29
CA LYS A 269 18.02 -26.02 -2.27
C LYS A 269 18.45 -26.85 -3.47
N GLY A 270 17.51 -27.28 -4.31
CA GLY A 270 17.77 -28.12 -5.48
C GLY A 270 18.31 -29.52 -5.18
N ARG A 271 18.32 -29.97 -3.91
CA ARG A 271 18.94 -31.23 -3.47
C ARG A 271 18.15 -31.94 -2.37
N TRP A 272 18.52 -33.19 -2.11
CA TRP A 272 18.05 -33.94 -0.94
C TRP A 272 18.66 -33.36 0.32
N VAL A 273 17.83 -33.15 1.34
CA VAL A 273 18.20 -32.65 2.65
C VAL A 273 17.56 -33.49 3.72
N GLU A 274 18.10 -33.41 4.93
CA GLU A 274 17.49 -34.02 6.10
C GLU A 274 16.21 -33.28 6.49
N LEU A 275 15.28 -34.01 7.13
CA LEU A 275 14.03 -33.46 7.65
C LEU A 275 14.31 -32.32 8.65
N GLY A 276 13.47 -31.29 8.57
CA GLY A 276 13.50 -30.20 9.54
C GLY A 276 13.13 -30.68 10.95
N ALA A 277 13.62 -29.96 11.95
CA ALA A 277 13.33 -30.22 13.35
C ALA A 277 11.82 -30.22 13.62
N LEU A 278 11.11 -29.29 13.01
CA LEU A 278 9.66 -29.11 13.13
C LEU A 278 8.88 -30.36 12.67
N ASP A 279 9.20 -30.89 11.48
CA ASP A 279 8.52 -32.07 10.94
C ASP A 279 8.76 -33.32 11.80
N VAL A 280 10.00 -33.51 12.28
CA VAL A 280 10.33 -34.65 13.14
C VAL A 280 9.58 -34.54 14.46
N LEU A 281 9.66 -33.41 15.16
CA LEU A 281 8.96 -33.20 16.44
C LEU A 281 7.45 -33.38 16.30
N GLN A 282 6.87 -32.90 15.20
CA GLN A 282 5.44 -33.05 14.94
C GLN A 282 5.02 -34.51 14.70
N MET A 283 5.81 -35.29 13.95
CA MET A 283 5.58 -36.72 13.75
C MET A 283 5.67 -37.49 15.08
N LEU A 284 6.67 -37.17 15.90
CA LEU A 284 6.90 -37.79 17.20
C LEU A 284 5.79 -37.47 18.21
N GLY A 285 5.22 -36.26 18.11
CA GLY A 285 4.03 -35.85 18.87
C GLY A 285 2.84 -36.77 18.68
N ARG A 286 2.79 -37.57 17.59
CA ARG A 286 1.71 -38.53 17.31
C ARG A 286 1.85 -39.87 18.03
N ALA A 287 2.96 -40.11 18.74
CA ALA A 287 3.18 -41.37 19.47
C ALA A 287 2.61 -41.34 20.90
N GLY A 288 1.83 -42.36 21.24
CA GLY A 288 1.11 -42.49 22.50
C GLY A 288 -0.24 -41.77 22.48
N ARG A 289 -1.33 -42.52 22.65
CA ARG A 289 -2.70 -41.99 22.70
C ARG A 289 -3.05 -41.59 24.14
N PRO A 290 -3.35 -40.30 24.41
CA PRO A 290 -3.83 -39.89 25.72
C PRO A 290 -5.04 -40.74 26.14
N GLN A 291 -5.10 -41.12 27.42
CA GLN A 291 -6.15 -41.96 28.04
C GLN A 291 -6.11 -43.46 27.70
N TYR A 292 -5.40 -43.89 26.64
CA TYR A 292 -5.40 -45.29 26.22
C TYR A 292 -4.06 -46.00 26.44
N ASP A 293 -2.96 -45.31 26.18
CA ASP A 293 -1.62 -45.90 26.24
C ASP A 293 -0.90 -45.43 27.52
N THR A 294 -0.16 -46.32 28.17
CA THR A 294 0.68 -45.99 29.34
C THR A 294 2.02 -45.39 28.93
N LYS A 295 2.51 -45.79 27.75
CA LYS A 295 3.71 -45.27 27.09
C LYS A 295 3.46 -45.25 25.58
N GLY A 296 4.08 -44.31 24.88
CA GLY A 296 4.17 -44.27 23.43
C GLY A 296 5.57 -44.68 23.00
N GLU A 297 5.68 -45.28 21.82
CA GLU A 297 6.95 -45.73 21.28
C GLU A 297 7.25 -45.03 19.95
N VAL A 298 8.49 -44.61 19.79
CA VAL A 298 9.00 -43.93 18.60
C VAL A 298 10.20 -44.69 18.08
N ILE A 299 10.23 -44.88 16.76
CA ILE A 299 11.38 -45.44 16.08
C ILE A 299 11.77 -44.50 14.94
N LEU A 300 12.98 -43.94 15.02
CA LEU A 300 13.55 -43.08 13.98
C LEU A 300 14.63 -43.85 13.23
N ILE A 301 14.41 -44.07 11.93
CA ILE A 301 15.35 -44.76 11.04
C ILE A 301 16.01 -43.71 10.15
N THR A 302 17.33 -43.57 10.27
CA THR A 302 18.12 -42.57 9.54
C THR A 302 19.46 -43.14 9.09
N ASN A 303 20.24 -42.37 8.34
CA ASN A 303 21.64 -42.70 8.06
C ASN A 303 22.47 -42.56 9.33
N HIS A 304 23.47 -43.43 9.51
CA HIS A 304 24.32 -43.40 10.69
C HIS A 304 25.03 -42.06 10.91
N SER A 305 25.34 -41.30 9.83
CA SER A 305 25.96 -39.97 9.93
C SER A 305 25.09 -38.94 10.66
N GLU A 306 23.77 -39.04 10.54
CA GLU A 306 22.81 -38.06 11.08
C GLU A 306 22.26 -38.46 12.45
N LEU A 307 22.64 -39.64 12.95
CA LEU A 307 22.14 -40.17 14.21
C LEU A 307 22.37 -39.21 15.38
N GLN A 308 23.57 -38.61 15.45
CA GLN A 308 23.93 -37.66 16.50
C GLN A 308 23.09 -36.38 16.44
N TYR A 309 22.72 -35.93 15.23
CA TYR A 309 21.89 -34.75 15.05
C TYR A 309 20.49 -34.98 15.64
N TYR A 310 19.83 -36.07 15.28
CA TYR A 310 18.49 -36.38 15.80
C TYR A 310 18.50 -36.72 17.29
N LEU A 311 19.54 -37.39 17.80
CA LEU A 311 19.73 -37.58 19.24
C LEU A 311 19.83 -36.23 19.96
N SER A 312 20.57 -35.27 19.40
CA SER A 312 20.73 -33.96 20.01
C SER A 312 19.44 -33.13 19.93
N LEU A 313 18.69 -33.26 18.84
CA LEU A 313 17.41 -32.58 18.65
C LEU A 313 16.36 -33.02 19.68
N LEU A 314 16.25 -34.33 19.90
CA LEU A 314 15.17 -34.91 20.70
C LEU A 314 15.49 -35.02 22.20
N ASN A 315 16.76 -35.05 22.56
CA ASN A 315 17.21 -35.04 23.96
C ASN A 315 17.63 -33.65 24.44
N GLU A 316 16.99 -32.60 23.93
CA GLU A 316 17.13 -31.27 24.50
C GLU A 316 18.58 -30.71 24.42
N GLN A 317 19.34 -31.04 23.36
CA GLN A 317 20.76 -30.67 23.19
C GLN A 317 21.05 -29.72 22.00
N LEU A 318 20.05 -29.38 21.18
CA LEU A 318 20.18 -28.39 20.11
C LEU A 318 19.81 -26.96 20.56
N PRO A 319 20.74 -25.97 20.51
CA PRO A 319 20.42 -24.57 20.77
C PRO A 319 19.67 -23.92 19.59
N ILE A 320 18.75 -23.00 19.88
CA ILE A 320 18.05 -22.21 18.86
C ILE A 320 18.94 -21.04 18.46
N GLU A 321 19.44 -21.05 17.24
CA GLU A 321 20.31 -19.99 16.67
C GLU A 321 19.61 -19.15 15.60
N SER A 322 19.89 -17.84 15.56
CA SER A 322 19.38 -16.94 14.52
C SER A 322 19.97 -17.23 13.13
N LYS A 323 19.13 -17.13 12.09
CA LYS A 323 19.52 -17.18 10.67
C LYS A 323 19.43 -15.83 9.95
N LEU A 324 19.18 -14.73 10.68
CA LEU A 324 18.86 -13.41 10.12
C LEU A 324 19.94 -12.84 9.18
N LEU A 325 21.22 -13.14 9.42
CA LEU A 325 22.32 -12.66 8.56
C LEU A 325 22.13 -13.01 7.09
N SER A 326 21.54 -14.18 6.80
CA SER A 326 21.28 -14.62 5.41
C SER A 326 20.23 -13.79 4.66
N LYS A 327 19.36 -13.08 5.39
CA LYS A 327 18.26 -12.25 4.84
C LYS A 327 18.34 -10.80 5.31
N MET A 328 19.51 -10.34 5.78
CA MET A 328 19.70 -9.01 6.38
C MET A 328 19.29 -7.88 5.43
N SER A 329 19.76 -7.93 4.19
CA SER A 329 19.49 -6.92 3.16
C SER A 329 17.98 -6.83 2.84
N GLU A 330 17.29 -7.96 2.74
CA GLU A 330 15.85 -8.01 2.48
C GLU A 330 15.02 -7.43 3.64
N MET A 331 15.37 -7.78 4.88
CA MET A 331 14.68 -7.29 6.08
C MET A 331 14.95 -5.80 6.31
N LEU A 332 16.17 -5.33 6.08
CA LEU A 332 16.52 -3.91 6.15
C LEU A 332 15.75 -3.10 5.10
N ASN A 333 15.67 -3.57 3.85
CA ASN A 333 14.88 -2.92 2.80
C ASN A 333 13.42 -2.78 3.20
N ALA A 334 12.82 -3.83 3.79
CA ALA A 334 11.42 -3.78 4.22
C ALA A 334 11.16 -2.68 5.26
N GLU A 335 12.04 -2.52 6.25
CA GLU A 335 11.93 -1.47 7.26
C GLU A 335 12.23 -0.05 6.71
N VAL A 336 13.14 0.07 5.74
CA VAL A 336 13.38 1.34 5.05
C VAL A 336 12.17 1.75 4.21
N VAL A 337 11.54 0.80 3.51
CA VAL A 337 10.30 1.02 2.74
C VAL A 337 9.14 1.41 3.65
N LEU A 338 9.00 0.77 4.81
CA LEU A 338 8.02 1.16 5.82
C LEU A 338 8.29 2.55 6.43
N GLY A 339 9.49 3.10 6.23
CA GLY A 339 9.93 4.37 6.81
C GLY A 339 10.17 4.30 8.33
N THR A 340 10.23 3.09 8.92
CA THR A 340 10.62 2.89 10.32
C THR A 340 12.12 3.10 10.50
N ILE A 341 12.91 2.81 9.47
CA ILE A 341 14.36 3.05 9.41
C ILE A 341 14.65 4.10 8.35
N GLN A 342 15.37 5.15 8.70
CA GLN A 342 15.67 6.24 7.77
C GLN A 342 17.15 6.59 7.73
N ASN A 343 17.91 6.11 8.69
CA ASN A 343 19.35 6.28 8.77
C ASN A 343 19.98 5.09 9.48
N ILE A 344 21.31 5.03 9.46
CA ILE A 344 22.07 3.95 10.11
C ILE A 344 21.78 3.84 11.61
N ARG A 345 21.55 4.95 12.33
CA ARG A 345 21.28 4.91 13.77
C ARG A 345 19.96 4.20 14.07
N ASP A 346 18.92 4.50 13.30
CA ASP A 346 17.63 3.81 13.38
C ASP A 346 17.77 2.31 13.09
N ALA A 347 18.62 1.97 12.13
CA ALA A 347 18.86 0.58 11.73
C ALA A 347 19.66 -0.21 12.78
N VAL A 348 20.67 0.40 13.39
CA VAL A 348 21.41 -0.19 14.52
C VAL A 348 20.46 -0.43 15.70
N THR A 349 19.59 0.54 15.96
CA THR A 349 18.55 0.44 16.99
C THR A 349 17.58 -0.70 16.68
N TRP A 350 17.06 -0.80 15.45
CA TRP A 350 16.23 -1.91 14.99
C TRP A 350 16.90 -3.27 15.17
N LEU A 351 18.17 -3.39 14.77
CA LEU A 351 18.92 -4.63 14.89
C LEU A 351 19.04 -5.07 16.36
N GLY A 352 19.00 -4.11 17.31
CA GLY A 352 18.97 -4.38 18.75
C GLY A 352 17.69 -5.08 19.27
N TYR A 353 16.60 -5.09 18.51
CA TYR A 353 15.37 -5.82 18.87
C TYR A 353 15.33 -7.25 18.33
N THR A 354 16.33 -7.66 17.56
CA THR A 354 16.34 -8.97 16.90
C THR A 354 16.86 -10.08 17.81
N TYR A 355 16.51 -11.33 17.50
CA TYR A 355 17.06 -12.49 18.20
C TYR A 355 18.56 -12.64 17.89
N LEU A 356 18.99 -12.29 16.67
CA LEU A 356 20.39 -12.21 16.28
C LEU A 356 21.23 -11.39 17.26
N TYR A 357 20.75 -10.20 17.68
CA TYR A 357 21.49 -9.36 18.63
C TYR A 357 21.75 -10.04 19.97
N ILE A 358 20.72 -10.66 20.53
CA ILE A 358 20.82 -11.39 21.80
C ILE A 358 21.82 -12.55 21.66
N ARG A 359 21.75 -13.30 20.56
CA ARG A 359 22.67 -14.41 20.30
C ARG A 359 24.12 -13.95 20.07
N MET A 360 24.34 -12.84 19.39
CA MET A 360 25.68 -12.24 19.24
C MET A 360 26.30 -11.82 20.58
N LEU A 361 25.49 -11.35 21.54
CA LEU A 361 25.97 -11.02 22.89
C LEU A 361 26.28 -12.27 23.72
N ARG A 362 25.44 -13.30 23.64
CA ARG A 362 25.55 -14.52 24.44
C ARG A 362 26.60 -15.49 23.92
N CYS A 363 26.69 -15.65 22.60
CA CYS A 363 27.59 -16.59 21.93
C CYS A 363 28.38 -15.91 20.79
N PRO A 364 29.25 -14.93 21.12
CA PRO A 364 29.93 -14.08 20.13
C PRO A 364 30.80 -14.87 19.14
N ASN A 365 31.50 -15.92 19.60
CA ASN A 365 32.40 -16.71 18.76
C ASN A 365 31.67 -17.41 17.59
N LEU A 366 30.41 -17.83 17.80
CA LEU A 366 29.60 -18.48 16.75
C LEU A 366 29.27 -17.50 15.61
N TYR A 367 29.16 -16.22 15.93
CA TYR A 367 28.87 -15.14 14.99
C TYR A 367 30.13 -14.42 14.49
N GLY A 368 31.32 -15.01 14.71
CA GLY A 368 32.59 -14.45 14.24
C GLY A 368 33.06 -13.20 15.01
N ILE A 369 32.56 -12.99 16.24
CA ILE A 369 32.93 -11.87 17.10
C ILE A 369 33.96 -12.36 18.13
N ASN A 370 35.18 -11.86 18.05
CA ASN A 370 36.22 -12.17 19.03
C ASN A 370 35.92 -11.53 20.40
N HIS A 371 36.31 -12.20 21.48
CA HIS A 371 36.13 -11.68 22.84
C HIS A 371 36.79 -10.31 23.09
N ASP A 372 37.91 -10.01 22.41
CA ASP A 372 38.56 -8.70 22.52
C ASP A 372 37.74 -7.59 21.87
N LYS A 373 37.06 -7.89 20.76
CA LYS A 373 36.14 -6.97 20.09
C LYS A 373 34.91 -6.69 20.97
N LEU A 374 34.39 -7.71 21.65
CA LEU A 374 33.28 -7.56 22.60
C LEU A 374 33.66 -6.69 23.83
N LYS A 375 34.91 -6.76 24.31
CA LYS A 375 35.37 -5.89 25.41
C LYS A 375 35.45 -4.42 24.99
N GLN A 376 35.79 -4.15 23.73
CA GLN A 376 35.86 -2.79 23.17
C GLN A 376 34.45 -2.25 22.83
N ASP A 377 33.55 -3.12 22.37
CA ASP A 377 32.18 -2.80 21.96
C ASP A 377 31.17 -3.67 22.70
N THR A 378 30.96 -3.36 23.99
CA THR A 378 30.13 -4.19 24.90
C THR A 378 28.67 -4.33 24.46
N LEU A 379 28.12 -3.30 23.81
CA LEU A 379 26.75 -3.29 23.29
C LEU A 379 26.67 -3.63 21.79
N LEU A 380 27.80 -4.00 21.18
CA LEU A 380 27.93 -4.30 19.75
C LEU A 380 27.35 -3.20 18.85
N GLU A 381 27.49 -1.93 19.23
CA GLU A 381 26.96 -0.80 18.45
C GLU A 381 27.72 -0.63 17.13
N LEU A 382 29.05 -0.66 17.19
CA LEU A 382 29.90 -0.54 16.00
C LEU A 382 29.75 -1.79 15.12
N HIS A 383 29.72 -2.98 15.73
CA HIS A 383 29.53 -4.20 14.96
C HIS A 383 28.16 -4.26 14.26
N ARG A 384 27.09 -3.81 14.91
CA ARG A 384 25.78 -3.66 14.27
C ARG A 384 25.80 -2.63 13.15
N ALA A 385 26.51 -1.51 13.33
CA ALA A 385 26.67 -0.50 12.29
C ALA A 385 27.40 -1.06 11.06
N ASP A 386 28.44 -1.88 11.25
CA ASP A 386 29.16 -2.57 10.16
C ASP A 386 28.21 -3.48 9.36
N LEU A 387 27.42 -4.32 10.05
CA LEU A 387 26.45 -5.23 9.40
C LEU A 387 25.40 -4.47 8.58
N ILE A 388 24.84 -3.41 9.16
CA ILE A 388 23.88 -2.54 8.48
C ILE A 388 24.52 -1.83 7.29
N HIS A 389 25.76 -1.33 7.44
CA HIS A 389 26.46 -0.65 6.37
C HIS A 389 26.68 -1.58 5.17
N SER A 390 27.15 -2.82 5.40
CA SER A 390 27.30 -3.82 4.34
C SER A 390 25.98 -4.10 3.61
N ALA A 391 24.90 -4.33 4.36
CA ALA A 391 23.57 -4.57 3.78
C ALA A 391 23.06 -3.34 3.00
N ALA A 392 23.25 -2.13 3.52
CA ALA A 392 22.85 -0.90 2.84
C ALA A 392 23.61 -0.67 1.52
N VAL A 393 24.91 -0.99 1.47
CA VAL A 393 25.71 -0.89 0.25
C VAL A 393 25.23 -1.88 -0.82
N GLU A 394 24.81 -3.09 -0.44
CA GLU A 394 24.23 -4.07 -1.37
C GLU A 394 22.88 -3.61 -1.93
N LEU A 395 22.03 -3.05 -1.07
CA LEU A 395 20.73 -2.50 -1.46
C LEU A 395 20.87 -1.29 -2.39
N ASP A 396 21.82 -0.39 -2.11
CA ASP A 396 22.12 0.77 -2.95
C ASP A 396 22.65 0.34 -4.32
N ARG A 397 23.59 -0.63 -4.36
CA ARG A 397 24.09 -1.21 -5.61
C ARG A 397 22.98 -1.87 -6.44
N SER A 398 22.00 -2.48 -5.78
CA SER A 398 20.84 -3.12 -6.43
C SER A 398 19.76 -2.11 -6.84
N GLY A 399 19.88 -0.84 -6.45
CA GLY A 399 18.93 0.24 -6.75
C GLY A 399 17.66 0.22 -5.89
N LEU A 400 17.64 -0.52 -4.77
CA LEU A 400 16.47 -0.64 -3.88
C LEU A 400 16.36 0.53 -2.90
N ILE A 401 17.50 1.08 -2.48
CA ILE A 401 17.57 2.30 -1.68
C ILE A 401 18.55 3.27 -2.33
N LYS A 402 18.48 4.55 -1.98
CA LYS A 402 19.58 5.49 -2.15
C LYS A 402 20.22 5.70 -0.78
N TYR A 403 21.48 5.33 -0.67
CA TYR A 403 22.22 5.41 0.59
C TYR A 403 23.31 6.49 0.52
N ASP A 404 23.14 7.57 1.28
CA ASP A 404 24.20 8.57 1.44
C ASP A 404 25.16 8.15 2.56
N GLN A 405 26.34 7.67 2.18
CA GLN A 405 27.37 7.20 3.12
C GLN A 405 27.87 8.30 4.06
N LYS A 406 27.79 9.58 3.67
CA LYS A 406 28.28 10.69 4.50
C LYS A 406 27.29 11.04 5.61
N SER A 407 26.02 11.22 5.26
CA SER A 407 24.98 11.54 6.24
C SER A 407 24.44 10.30 6.96
N GLY A 408 24.64 9.11 6.39
CA GLY A 408 24.09 7.85 6.89
C GLY A 408 22.60 7.69 6.61
N ASN A 409 22.01 8.51 5.72
CA ASN A 409 20.58 8.50 5.43
C ASN A 409 20.21 7.51 4.32
N PHE A 410 19.04 6.91 4.45
CA PHE A 410 18.41 6.03 3.48
C PHE A 410 17.20 6.72 2.86
N GLN A 411 17.02 6.53 1.55
CA GLN A 411 15.80 6.88 0.85
C GLN A 411 15.32 5.65 0.09
N ALA A 412 14.09 5.19 0.36
CA ALA A 412 13.49 4.09 -0.39
C ALA A 412 13.30 4.47 -1.86
N THR A 413 13.53 3.52 -2.77
CA THR A 413 13.13 3.65 -4.18
C THR A 413 11.84 2.88 -4.43
N GLU A 414 11.17 3.16 -5.56
CA GLU A 414 9.99 2.37 -5.97
C GLU A 414 10.35 0.91 -6.22
N LEU A 415 11.57 0.62 -6.69
CA LEU A 415 12.06 -0.76 -6.80
C LEU A 415 12.19 -1.41 -5.42
N GLY A 416 12.72 -0.68 -4.42
CA GLY A 416 12.75 -1.11 -3.02
C GLY A 416 11.35 -1.45 -2.49
N ARG A 417 10.36 -0.60 -2.78
CA ARG A 417 8.96 -0.81 -2.41
C ARG A 417 8.38 -2.08 -3.02
N ILE A 418 8.54 -2.29 -4.32
CA ILE A 418 8.08 -3.50 -5.03
C ILE A 418 8.76 -4.74 -4.45
N ALA A 419 10.08 -4.70 -4.21
CA ALA A 419 10.84 -5.78 -3.57
C ALA A 419 10.29 -6.17 -2.20
N SER A 420 9.98 -5.16 -1.36
CA SER A 420 9.41 -5.38 -0.04
C SER A 420 8.00 -5.99 -0.11
N HIS A 421 7.12 -5.44 -0.96
CA HIS A 421 5.71 -5.82 -1.07
C HIS A 421 5.50 -7.24 -1.62
N TYR A 422 6.36 -7.70 -2.53
CA TYR A 422 6.29 -9.05 -3.11
C TYR A 422 7.31 -10.02 -2.52
N CYS A 423 8.06 -9.61 -1.50
CA CYS A 423 9.12 -10.41 -0.87
C CYS A 423 10.11 -10.99 -1.90
N CYS A 424 10.58 -10.15 -2.81
CA CYS A 424 11.62 -10.51 -3.79
C CYS A 424 13.01 -10.23 -3.20
N THR A 425 13.99 -11.04 -3.58
CA THR A 425 15.38 -10.80 -3.18
C THR A 425 15.94 -9.56 -3.90
N HIS A 426 16.96 -8.92 -3.33
CA HIS A 426 17.61 -7.78 -3.98
C HIS A 426 18.35 -8.17 -5.28
N GLU A 427 18.84 -9.41 -5.36
CA GLU A 427 19.49 -9.97 -6.56
C GLU A 427 18.49 -10.07 -7.71
N THR A 428 17.30 -10.61 -7.47
CA THR A 428 16.23 -10.72 -8.46
C THR A 428 15.80 -9.35 -8.98
N MET A 429 15.68 -8.37 -8.09
CA MET A 429 15.31 -7.01 -8.46
C MET A 429 16.39 -6.32 -9.29
N SER A 430 17.66 -6.50 -8.95
CA SER A 430 18.78 -6.02 -9.76
C SER A 430 18.75 -6.63 -11.16
N MET A 431 18.50 -7.95 -11.26
CA MET A 431 18.36 -8.66 -12.53
C MET A 431 17.21 -8.12 -13.37
N TYR A 432 16.03 -7.92 -12.79
CA TYR A 432 14.89 -7.33 -13.49
C TYR A 432 15.17 -5.90 -13.95
N ASN A 433 15.81 -5.09 -13.10
CA ASN A 433 16.18 -3.72 -13.43
C ASN A 433 17.06 -3.64 -14.69
N GLN A 434 17.99 -4.60 -14.85
CA GLN A 434 18.91 -4.71 -15.98
C GLN A 434 18.30 -5.35 -17.23
N LEU A 435 17.49 -6.40 -17.08
CA LEU A 435 17.00 -7.21 -18.20
C LEU A 435 15.68 -6.70 -18.80
N LEU A 436 14.83 -6.05 -18.00
CA LEU A 436 13.55 -5.53 -18.47
C LEU A 436 13.76 -4.37 -19.45
N LYS A 437 13.17 -4.49 -20.64
CA LYS A 437 13.17 -3.49 -21.73
C LYS A 437 11.77 -3.39 -22.35
N HIS A 438 11.40 -2.22 -22.86
CA HIS A 438 10.09 -1.98 -23.47
C HIS A 438 9.77 -2.91 -24.66
N THR A 439 10.77 -3.38 -25.41
CA THR A 439 10.61 -4.25 -26.59
C THR A 439 10.52 -5.75 -26.29
N LEU A 440 10.42 -6.16 -25.01
CA LEU A 440 10.46 -7.58 -24.67
C LEU A 440 9.27 -8.35 -25.28
N SER A 441 9.62 -9.45 -25.93
CA SER A 441 8.65 -10.47 -26.36
C SER A 441 8.24 -11.36 -25.18
N GLU A 442 7.13 -12.09 -25.32
CA GLU A 442 6.71 -13.08 -24.31
C GLU A 442 7.81 -14.14 -24.08
N ILE A 443 8.49 -14.58 -25.15
CA ILE A 443 9.63 -15.51 -25.08
C ILE A 443 10.70 -14.99 -24.12
N GLU A 444 11.06 -13.72 -24.25
CA GLU A 444 12.10 -13.11 -23.42
C GLU A 444 11.60 -12.81 -22.01
N LEU A 445 10.31 -12.51 -21.84
CA LEU A 445 9.68 -12.32 -20.53
C LEU A 445 9.74 -13.60 -19.68
N PHE A 446 9.42 -14.77 -20.25
CA PHE A 446 9.58 -16.06 -19.56
C PHE A 446 11.05 -16.35 -19.22
N ARG A 447 11.97 -15.95 -20.11
CA ARG A 447 13.41 -16.03 -19.82
C ARG A 447 13.80 -15.15 -18.64
N VAL A 448 13.40 -13.88 -18.61
CA VAL A 448 13.70 -12.96 -17.50
C VAL A 448 13.16 -13.51 -16.18
N PHE A 449 11.93 -14.03 -16.18
CA PHE A 449 11.36 -14.74 -15.04
C PHE A 449 12.21 -15.93 -14.60
N SER A 450 12.67 -16.77 -15.54
CA SER A 450 13.46 -17.96 -15.23
C SER A 450 14.86 -17.67 -14.66
N LEU A 451 15.35 -16.44 -14.77
CA LEU A 451 16.64 -15.98 -14.25
C LEU A 451 16.55 -15.38 -12.84
N SER A 452 15.38 -15.44 -12.20
CA SER A 452 15.19 -14.96 -10.82
C SER A 452 16.05 -15.74 -9.84
N SER A 453 16.64 -15.08 -8.84
CA SER A 453 17.58 -15.72 -7.91
C SER A 453 16.91 -16.66 -6.93
N GLU A 454 15.58 -16.59 -6.77
CA GLU A 454 14.76 -17.57 -6.07
C GLU A 454 14.93 -18.98 -6.67
N PHE A 455 15.32 -19.08 -7.94
CA PHE A 455 15.54 -20.32 -8.68
C PHE A 455 17.02 -20.70 -8.82
N LYS A 456 17.95 -19.97 -8.18
CA LYS A 456 19.41 -20.14 -8.37
C LYS A 456 19.93 -21.55 -8.05
N ASN A 457 19.25 -22.27 -7.17
CA ASN A 457 19.64 -23.62 -6.76
C ASN A 457 18.99 -24.73 -7.60
N ILE A 458 18.03 -24.41 -8.47
CA ILE A 458 17.41 -25.40 -9.35
C ILE A 458 18.44 -25.84 -10.38
N ASN A 459 18.68 -27.15 -10.47
CA ASN A 459 19.61 -27.74 -11.42
C ASN A 459 18.89 -28.75 -12.31
N VAL A 460 19.44 -28.98 -13.51
CA VAL A 460 18.97 -30.00 -14.45
C VAL A 460 19.74 -31.29 -14.20
N ARG A 461 19.03 -32.41 -13.98
CA ARG A 461 19.62 -33.73 -13.72
C ARG A 461 19.55 -34.62 -14.94
N GLU A 462 20.45 -35.59 -15.04
CA GLU A 462 20.49 -36.52 -16.17
C GLU A 462 19.20 -37.35 -16.26
N GLU A 463 18.65 -37.82 -15.13
CA GLU A 463 17.44 -38.66 -15.14
C GLU A 463 16.16 -37.95 -15.64
N GLU A 464 16.13 -36.61 -15.63
CA GLU A 464 14.95 -35.82 -16.02
C GLU A 464 15.08 -35.17 -17.41
N LYS A 465 16.28 -35.17 -18.04
CA LYS A 465 16.50 -34.53 -19.34
C LYS A 465 15.57 -35.02 -20.43
N LEU A 466 15.34 -36.33 -20.50
CA LEU A 466 14.47 -36.92 -21.53
C LEU A 466 13.00 -36.47 -21.36
N GLU A 467 12.53 -36.37 -20.11
CA GLU A 467 11.18 -35.89 -19.82
C GLU A 467 11.06 -34.39 -20.11
N LEU A 468 12.05 -33.59 -19.69
CA LEU A 468 12.13 -32.16 -19.99
C LEU A 468 12.15 -31.89 -21.50
N GLN A 469 12.81 -32.72 -22.31
CA GLN A 469 12.86 -32.55 -23.76
C GLN A 469 11.48 -32.74 -24.38
N LYS A 470 10.76 -33.79 -23.96
CA LYS A 470 9.37 -34.02 -24.37
C LYS A 470 8.44 -32.90 -23.95
N LEU A 471 8.67 -32.29 -22.78
CA LEU A 471 7.91 -31.12 -22.33
C LEU A 471 8.22 -29.88 -23.17
N MET A 472 9.50 -29.63 -23.46
CA MET A 472 9.96 -28.49 -24.26
C MET A 472 9.39 -28.49 -25.69
N GLU A 473 9.14 -29.67 -26.27
CA GLU A 473 8.47 -29.81 -27.58
C GLU A 473 6.96 -29.52 -27.53
N ARG A 474 6.34 -29.55 -26.35
CA ARG A 474 4.89 -29.41 -26.14
C ARG A 474 4.47 -28.05 -25.59
N VAL A 475 5.40 -27.27 -25.06
CA VAL A 475 5.09 -25.94 -24.50
C VAL A 475 4.78 -24.94 -25.62
N PRO A 476 3.82 -24.02 -25.42
CA PRO A 476 3.35 -23.12 -26.47
C PRO A 476 4.35 -22.01 -26.83
N ILE A 477 5.16 -21.55 -25.87
CA ILE A 477 6.11 -20.44 -26.06
C ILE A 477 7.52 -21.03 -26.18
N LEU A 478 8.19 -20.67 -27.27
CA LEU A 478 9.54 -21.17 -27.58
C LEU A 478 10.53 -20.83 -26.46
N VAL A 479 11.31 -21.84 -26.05
CA VAL A 479 12.43 -21.68 -25.11
C VAL A 479 13.73 -21.57 -25.92
N LYS A 480 14.46 -20.45 -25.79
CA LYS A 480 15.69 -20.19 -26.57
C LYS A 480 16.93 -20.88 -25.96
N GLU A 481 16.87 -21.21 -24.69
CA GLU A 481 17.96 -21.80 -23.93
C GLU A 481 18.14 -23.29 -24.23
N SER A 482 19.38 -23.77 -24.10
CA SER A 482 19.64 -25.22 -24.06
C SER A 482 18.97 -25.84 -22.84
N ILE A 483 18.45 -27.06 -23.01
CA ILE A 483 17.81 -27.85 -21.96
C ILE A 483 18.71 -28.10 -20.75
N GLU A 484 20.03 -28.02 -20.92
CA GLU A 484 21.01 -28.19 -19.84
C GLU A 484 21.04 -27.00 -18.88
N LYS A 485 20.51 -25.83 -19.31
CA LYS A 485 20.48 -24.64 -18.47
C LYS A 485 19.29 -24.70 -17.50
N PRO A 486 19.50 -24.39 -16.21
CA PRO A 486 18.42 -24.25 -15.23
C PRO A 486 17.27 -23.35 -15.67
N SER A 487 17.58 -22.24 -16.35
CA SER A 487 16.59 -21.30 -16.88
C SER A 487 15.61 -21.96 -17.86
N ALA A 488 16.09 -22.92 -18.68
CA ALA A 488 15.23 -23.67 -19.59
C ALA A 488 14.25 -24.55 -18.80
N LYS A 489 14.74 -25.26 -17.78
CA LYS A 489 13.91 -26.09 -16.89
C LYS A 489 12.83 -25.26 -16.21
N VAL A 490 13.18 -24.14 -15.57
CA VAL A 490 12.20 -23.26 -14.90
C VAL A 490 11.14 -22.74 -15.88
N ASN A 491 11.56 -22.30 -17.07
CA ASN A 491 10.66 -21.81 -18.12
C ASN A 491 9.68 -22.91 -18.57
N VAL A 492 10.19 -24.09 -18.91
CA VAL A 492 9.36 -25.25 -19.33
C VAL A 492 8.40 -25.65 -18.22
N LEU A 493 8.84 -25.69 -16.96
CA LEU A 493 7.99 -26.05 -15.82
C LEU A 493 6.84 -25.04 -15.60
N LEU A 494 7.11 -23.74 -15.71
CA LEU A 494 6.06 -22.72 -15.61
C LEU A 494 5.02 -22.89 -16.74
N GLN A 495 5.49 -23.08 -17.97
CA GLN A 495 4.60 -23.29 -19.11
C GLN A 495 3.82 -24.61 -19.02
N ALA A 496 4.44 -25.68 -18.53
CA ALA A 496 3.80 -26.98 -18.30
C ALA A 496 2.69 -26.86 -17.26
N TYR A 497 2.90 -26.06 -16.21
CA TYR A 497 1.88 -25.76 -15.21
C TYR A 497 0.70 -25.00 -15.81
N ILE A 498 0.95 -23.92 -16.54
CA ILE A 498 -0.09 -23.12 -17.21
C ILE A 498 -0.88 -23.99 -18.21
N SER A 499 -0.19 -24.89 -18.91
CA SER A 499 -0.77 -25.80 -19.90
C SER A 499 -1.39 -27.07 -19.30
N GLN A 500 -1.31 -27.26 -17.97
CA GLN A 500 -1.78 -28.44 -17.24
C GLN A 500 -1.22 -29.78 -17.79
N ILE A 501 0.05 -29.77 -18.23
CA ILE A 501 0.71 -30.98 -18.71
C ILE A 501 1.08 -31.86 -17.50
N LYS A 502 0.74 -33.15 -17.56
CA LYS A 502 1.10 -34.11 -16.51
C LYS A 502 2.60 -34.44 -16.58
N ILE A 503 3.25 -34.42 -15.43
CA ILE A 503 4.66 -34.78 -15.22
C ILE A 503 4.71 -36.12 -14.48
N GLU A 504 5.57 -37.04 -14.91
CA GLU A 504 5.76 -38.37 -14.35
C GLU A 504 6.74 -38.36 -13.17
N SER A 505 7.84 -37.59 -13.28
CA SER A 505 8.84 -37.48 -12.21
C SER A 505 8.34 -36.67 -11.00
N LEU A 506 8.45 -37.28 -9.81
CA LEU A 506 8.09 -36.64 -8.54
C LEU A 506 8.98 -35.43 -8.21
N VAL A 507 10.25 -35.48 -8.59
CA VAL A 507 11.19 -34.38 -8.36
C VAL A 507 10.80 -33.19 -9.24
N LEU A 508 10.60 -33.42 -10.55
CA LEU A 508 10.17 -32.36 -11.47
C LEU A 508 8.85 -31.74 -11.04
N MET A 509 7.91 -32.55 -10.51
CA MET A 509 6.68 -32.01 -9.93
C MET A 509 6.95 -31.12 -8.71
N SER A 510 7.88 -31.50 -7.83
CA SER A 510 8.27 -30.67 -6.67
C SER A 510 8.88 -29.34 -7.12
N ASP A 511 9.78 -29.38 -8.12
CA ASP A 511 10.35 -28.17 -8.72
C ASP A 511 9.29 -27.29 -9.38
N MET A 512 8.34 -27.89 -10.11
CA MET A 512 7.22 -27.16 -10.72
C MET A 512 6.36 -26.46 -9.66
N LEU A 513 6.05 -27.14 -8.56
CA LEU A 513 5.28 -26.56 -7.46
C LEU A 513 6.02 -25.37 -6.83
N TYR A 514 7.32 -25.49 -6.60
CA TYR A 514 8.12 -24.40 -6.06
C TYR A 514 8.21 -23.19 -7.02
N VAL A 515 8.44 -23.44 -8.31
CA VAL A 515 8.45 -22.39 -9.35
C VAL A 515 7.11 -21.66 -9.40
N THR A 516 6.00 -22.39 -9.34
CA THR A 516 4.66 -21.82 -9.50
C THR A 516 4.16 -21.09 -8.26
N GLN A 517 4.49 -21.56 -7.05
CA GLN A 517 4.25 -20.82 -5.80
C GLN A 517 4.98 -19.46 -5.79
N SER A 518 6.19 -19.41 -6.34
CA SER A 518 6.92 -18.15 -6.50
C SER A 518 6.46 -17.34 -7.73
N ALA A 519 5.81 -17.96 -8.71
CA ALA A 519 5.51 -17.32 -9.99
C ALA A 519 4.54 -16.14 -9.87
N SER A 520 3.49 -16.28 -9.04
CA SER A 520 2.48 -15.23 -8.87
C SER A 520 3.12 -13.93 -8.33
N ARG A 521 3.88 -14.01 -7.22
CA ARG A 521 4.55 -12.83 -6.64
C ARG A 521 5.60 -12.20 -7.56
N LEU A 522 6.41 -13.01 -8.25
CA LEU A 522 7.48 -12.54 -9.11
C LEU A 522 6.94 -11.89 -10.39
N MET A 523 5.92 -12.49 -11.01
CA MET A 523 5.28 -11.90 -12.19
C MET A 523 4.53 -10.61 -11.85
N ARG A 524 3.89 -10.53 -10.67
CA ARG A 524 3.27 -9.30 -10.16
C ARG A 524 4.31 -8.20 -9.91
N ALA A 525 5.47 -8.56 -9.36
CA ALA A 525 6.59 -7.64 -9.21
C ALA A 525 7.09 -7.11 -10.57
N ILE A 526 7.25 -7.99 -11.57
CA ILE A 526 7.62 -7.57 -12.94
C ILE A 526 6.55 -6.63 -13.51
N PHE A 527 5.27 -6.97 -13.38
CA PHE A 527 4.17 -6.12 -13.83
C PHE A 527 4.23 -4.72 -13.21
N GLU A 528 4.42 -4.60 -11.90
CA GLU A 528 4.46 -3.29 -11.23
C GLU A 528 5.69 -2.47 -11.64
N ILE A 529 6.85 -3.10 -11.88
CA ILE A 529 8.05 -2.42 -12.42
C ILE A 529 7.76 -1.86 -13.82
N VAL A 530 7.14 -2.67 -14.67
CA VAL A 530 6.83 -2.31 -16.06
C VAL A 530 5.77 -1.22 -16.14
N LEU A 531 4.76 -1.28 -15.26
CA LEU A 531 3.74 -0.25 -15.10
C LEU A 531 4.36 1.08 -14.65
N LEU A 532 5.25 1.05 -13.65
CA LEU A 532 5.97 2.24 -13.17
C LEU A 532 6.82 2.90 -14.27
N ARG A 533 7.46 2.09 -15.12
CA ARG A 533 8.24 2.59 -16.28
C ARG A 533 7.36 3.06 -17.43
N GLY A 534 6.06 2.78 -17.38
CA GLY A 534 5.07 3.20 -18.36
C GLY A 534 5.17 2.46 -19.69
N TRP A 535 5.52 1.17 -19.71
CA TRP A 535 5.61 0.39 -20.95
C TRP A 535 4.32 -0.39 -21.19
N ALA A 536 3.44 0.13 -22.05
CA ALA A 536 2.06 -0.33 -22.21
C ALA A 536 1.95 -1.79 -22.70
N GLN A 537 2.61 -2.13 -23.81
CA GLN A 537 2.55 -3.49 -24.37
C GLN A 537 3.12 -4.56 -23.42
N LEU A 538 4.20 -4.23 -22.71
CA LEU A 538 4.80 -5.17 -21.78
C LEU A 538 3.96 -5.27 -20.49
N ALA A 539 3.36 -4.17 -20.02
CA ALA A 539 2.45 -4.18 -18.87
C ALA A 539 1.24 -5.08 -19.15
N ASP A 540 0.70 -5.01 -20.36
CA ASP A 540 -0.38 -5.88 -20.82
C ASP A 540 0.01 -7.36 -20.76
N LYS A 541 1.13 -7.73 -21.41
CA LYS A 541 1.66 -9.10 -21.38
C LYS A 541 1.91 -9.59 -19.95
N CYS A 542 2.51 -8.77 -19.10
CA CYS A 542 2.79 -9.14 -17.71
C CYS A 542 1.51 -9.34 -16.90
N LEU A 543 0.51 -8.46 -17.06
CA LEU A 543 -0.78 -8.60 -16.39
C LEU A 543 -1.53 -9.84 -16.87
N PHE A 544 -1.50 -10.11 -18.18
CA PHE A 544 -2.04 -11.33 -18.75
C PHE A 544 -1.35 -12.58 -18.17
N LEU A 545 -0.02 -12.58 -18.08
CA LEU A 545 0.74 -13.67 -17.44
C LEU A 545 0.39 -13.84 -15.96
N CYS A 546 0.22 -12.76 -15.20
CA CYS A 546 -0.24 -12.83 -13.81
C CYS A 546 -1.57 -13.58 -13.71
N LYS A 547 -2.55 -13.23 -14.55
CA LYS A 547 -3.88 -13.84 -14.54
C LYS A 547 -3.85 -15.32 -14.88
N ILE A 548 -3.11 -15.72 -15.93
CA ILE A 548 -3.04 -17.15 -16.33
C ILE A 548 -2.29 -18.01 -15.31
N ILE A 549 -1.30 -17.44 -14.60
CA ILE A 549 -0.59 -18.13 -13.52
C ILE A 549 -1.54 -18.38 -12.34
N ASP A 550 -2.32 -17.36 -11.95
CA ASP A 550 -3.28 -17.45 -10.85
C ASP A 550 -4.45 -18.40 -11.19
N LEU A 551 -4.99 -18.32 -12.41
CA LEU A 551 -6.16 -19.10 -12.86
C LEU A 551 -5.80 -20.51 -13.36
N ARG A 552 -4.52 -20.80 -13.61
CA ARG A 552 -3.99 -22.06 -14.19
C ARG A 552 -4.53 -22.43 -15.58
N MET A 553 -5.09 -21.49 -16.36
CA MET A 553 -5.99 -21.83 -17.50
C MET A 553 -6.13 -20.76 -18.59
N SER A 554 -6.83 -21.15 -19.68
CA SER A 554 -7.35 -20.28 -20.74
C SER A 554 -8.62 -19.50 -20.30
N PRO A 555 -8.93 -18.33 -20.92
CA PRO A 555 -9.96 -17.39 -20.45
C PRO A 555 -11.34 -17.97 -20.17
N LEU A 556 -11.74 -19.04 -20.88
CA LEU A 556 -13.09 -19.58 -20.82
C LEU A 556 -13.35 -20.47 -19.59
N ARG A 557 -12.30 -20.89 -18.88
CA ARG A 557 -12.41 -21.79 -17.72
C ARG A 557 -12.56 -21.09 -16.37
N GLU A 558 -12.73 -19.76 -16.35
CA GLU A 558 -12.97 -18.98 -15.11
C GLU A 558 -14.26 -19.43 -14.38
N PHE A 559 -15.15 -20.15 -15.06
CA PHE A 559 -16.32 -20.79 -14.48
C PHE A 559 -15.94 -22.15 -13.87
N CYS A 560 -15.65 -22.19 -12.56
CA CYS A 560 -15.36 -23.43 -11.83
C CYS A 560 -16.45 -24.52 -11.94
N ASP A 561 -17.67 -24.15 -12.38
CA ASP A 561 -18.82 -25.04 -12.51
C ASP A 561 -19.11 -25.48 -13.97
N MET A 562 -18.26 -25.14 -14.93
CA MET A 562 -18.43 -25.56 -16.34
C MET A 562 -17.76 -26.92 -16.61
N PRO A 563 -18.49 -27.92 -17.13
CA PRO A 563 -17.91 -29.20 -17.55
C PRO A 563 -16.76 -29.06 -18.56
N GLU A 564 -15.65 -29.77 -18.32
CA GLU A 564 -14.44 -29.70 -19.18
C GLU A 564 -14.70 -30.00 -20.66
N GLU A 565 -15.69 -30.86 -20.95
CA GLU A 565 -16.05 -31.25 -22.31
C GLU A 565 -16.57 -30.05 -23.12
N ILE A 566 -17.31 -29.15 -22.49
CA ILE A 566 -17.86 -27.95 -23.12
C ILE A 566 -16.74 -26.95 -23.40
N LEU A 567 -15.84 -26.77 -22.43
CA LEU A 567 -14.68 -25.89 -22.56
C LEU A 567 -13.76 -26.34 -23.70
N LYS A 568 -13.55 -27.64 -23.83
CA LYS A 568 -12.80 -28.23 -24.96
C LYS A 568 -13.50 -28.01 -26.31
N LYS A 569 -14.84 -28.02 -26.36
CA LYS A 569 -15.59 -27.71 -27.58
C LYS A 569 -15.50 -26.24 -27.96
N ILE A 570 -15.74 -25.32 -27.02
CA ILE A 570 -15.63 -23.88 -27.27
C ILE A 570 -14.19 -23.51 -27.71
N GLY A 571 -13.18 -24.11 -27.08
CA GLY A 571 -11.78 -23.89 -27.44
C GLY A 571 -11.37 -24.49 -28.80
N LYS A 572 -12.05 -25.53 -29.30
CA LYS A 572 -11.79 -26.11 -30.63
C LYS A 572 -12.31 -25.26 -31.77
N GLU A 573 -13.43 -24.56 -31.56
CA GLU A 573 -14.09 -23.76 -32.59
C GLU A 573 -13.56 -22.32 -32.67
N ASN A 574 -12.58 -21.93 -31.85
CA ASN A 574 -11.96 -20.59 -31.84
C ASN A 574 -12.96 -19.41 -31.78
N PHE A 575 -14.07 -19.57 -31.05
CA PHE A 575 -14.99 -18.44 -30.85
C PHE A 575 -14.39 -17.40 -29.91
N SER A 576 -14.38 -16.13 -30.33
CA SER A 576 -14.01 -15.02 -29.44
C SER A 576 -15.09 -14.81 -28.38
N LEU A 577 -14.65 -14.52 -27.15
CA LEU A 577 -15.53 -14.21 -26.02
C LEU A 577 -16.50 -13.07 -26.35
N GLU A 578 -16.01 -12.04 -27.05
CA GLU A 578 -16.80 -10.90 -27.50
C GLU A 578 -17.97 -11.29 -28.41
N ARG A 579 -17.78 -12.31 -29.26
CA ARG A 579 -18.83 -12.81 -30.13
C ARG A 579 -19.88 -13.52 -29.30
N LEU A 580 -19.46 -14.37 -28.35
CA LEU A 580 -20.36 -15.06 -27.43
C LEU A 580 -21.19 -14.07 -26.57
N CYS A 581 -20.61 -12.94 -26.16
CA CYS A 581 -21.31 -11.86 -25.44
C CYS A 581 -22.46 -11.19 -26.22
N LYS A 582 -22.49 -11.33 -27.56
CA LYS A 582 -23.50 -10.71 -28.43
C LYS A 582 -24.63 -11.67 -28.82
N LEU A 583 -24.46 -12.97 -28.60
CA LEU A 583 -25.40 -14.01 -29.02
C LEU A 583 -26.51 -14.23 -27.99
N ASP A 584 -27.68 -14.62 -28.47
CA ASP A 584 -28.79 -15.05 -27.61
C ASP A 584 -28.62 -16.50 -27.12
N PRO A 585 -29.29 -16.90 -26.02
CA PRO A 585 -29.11 -18.23 -25.44
C PRO A 585 -29.31 -19.39 -26.43
N ASN A 586 -30.29 -19.26 -27.33
CA ASN A 586 -30.58 -20.27 -28.35
C ASN A 586 -29.45 -20.37 -29.38
N GLU A 587 -28.93 -19.23 -29.84
CA GLU A 587 -27.82 -19.14 -30.79
C GLU A 587 -26.53 -19.71 -30.18
N ILE A 588 -26.26 -19.41 -28.90
CA ILE A 588 -25.13 -19.99 -28.17
C ILE A 588 -25.25 -21.52 -28.13
N GLY A 589 -26.45 -22.03 -27.84
CA GLY A 589 -26.75 -23.45 -27.81
C GLY A 589 -26.52 -24.13 -29.17
N GLU A 590 -26.94 -23.49 -30.27
CA GLU A 590 -26.71 -23.96 -31.64
C GLU A 590 -25.24 -23.94 -32.02
N VAL A 591 -24.54 -22.84 -31.73
CA VAL A 591 -23.12 -22.63 -32.04
C VAL A 591 -22.23 -23.66 -31.33
N ILE A 592 -22.59 -24.06 -30.11
CA ILE A 592 -21.85 -25.07 -29.33
C ILE A 592 -22.30 -26.50 -29.68
N GLY A 593 -23.36 -26.64 -30.48
CA GLY A 593 -23.95 -27.91 -30.86
C GLY A 593 -24.70 -28.62 -29.72
N VAL A 594 -25.06 -27.90 -28.65
CA VAL A 594 -25.81 -28.42 -27.49
C VAL A 594 -26.82 -27.38 -27.00
N PRO A 595 -28.05 -27.35 -27.56
CA PRO A 595 -29.06 -26.32 -27.29
C PRO A 595 -29.41 -26.13 -25.80
N ILE A 596 -29.47 -27.23 -25.04
CA ILE A 596 -29.83 -27.23 -23.61
C ILE A 596 -28.86 -26.39 -22.78
N LEU A 597 -27.58 -26.36 -23.17
CA LEU A 597 -26.53 -25.64 -22.46
C LEU A 597 -26.47 -24.16 -22.81
N GLY A 598 -27.17 -23.72 -23.86
CA GLY A 598 -27.19 -22.32 -24.30
C GLY A 598 -27.58 -21.34 -23.19
N ASN A 599 -28.63 -21.66 -22.42
CA ASN A 599 -29.08 -20.85 -21.27
C ASN A 599 -28.05 -20.79 -20.13
N VAL A 600 -27.37 -21.91 -19.86
CA VAL A 600 -26.36 -22.00 -18.80
C VAL A 600 -25.14 -21.17 -19.18
N ILE A 601 -24.69 -21.29 -20.43
CA ILE A 601 -23.53 -20.57 -20.94
C ILE A 601 -23.83 -19.07 -21.07
N TYR A 602 -25.03 -18.70 -21.53
CA TYR A 602 -25.47 -17.31 -21.57
C TYR A 602 -25.46 -16.64 -20.19
N LYS A 603 -25.91 -17.36 -19.16
CA LYS A 603 -25.88 -16.90 -17.77
C LYS A 603 -24.45 -16.64 -17.31
N TYR A 604 -23.52 -17.54 -17.59
CA TYR A 604 -22.10 -17.37 -17.26
C TYR A 604 -21.45 -16.21 -18.03
N ILE A 605 -21.74 -16.05 -19.32
CA ILE A 605 -21.25 -14.92 -20.11
C ILE A 605 -21.73 -13.57 -19.57
N ARG A 606 -22.98 -13.50 -19.08
CA ARG A 606 -23.52 -12.29 -18.43
C ARG A 606 -22.89 -12.00 -17.06
N GLU A 607 -22.28 -13.00 -16.43
CA GLU A 607 -21.50 -12.83 -15.21
C GLU A 607 -20.10 -12.25 -15.52
N ILE A 608 -19.60 -12.32 -16.76
CA ILE A 608 -18.36 -11.63 -17.12
C ILE A 608 -18.59 -10.13 -17.01
N THR A 609 -17.72 -9.46 -16.25
CA THR A 609 -17.85 -8.03 -16.00
C THR A 609 -17.63 -7.24 -17.29
N ASN A 610 -18.71 -6.86 -17.95
CA ASN A 610 -18.69 -6.01 -19.13
C ASN A 610 -18.60 -4.53 -18.71
N LEU A 611 -17.63 -3.81 -19.29
CA LEU A 611 -17.37 -2.40 -18.99
C LEU A 611 -17.82 -1.53 -20.16
N ARG A 612 -18.63 -0.50 -19.88
CA ARG A 612 -18.97 0.54 -20.83
C ARG A 612 -18.28 1.84 -20.44
N LEU A 613 -17.46 2.35 -21.36
CA LEU A 613 -16.64 3.53 -21.15
C LEU A 613 -17.18 4.70 -21.99
N ARG A 614 -17.21 5.89 -21.40
CA ARG A 614 -17.43 7.15 -22.10
C ARG A 614 -16.41 8.17 -21.59
N ALA A 615 -15.74 8.87 -22.50
CA ALA A 615 -14.77 9.90 -22.15
C ALA A 615 -15.19 11.24 -22.74
N ASP A 616 -15.25 12.28 -21.91
CA ASP A 616 -15.43 13.67 -22.34
C ASP A 616 -14.09 14.41 -22.16
N VAL A 617 -13.52 14.91 -23.25
CA VAL A 617 -12.18 15.53 -23.31
C VAL A 617 -12.29 17.04 -23.28
N HIS A 618 -11.55 17.67 -22.37
CA HIS A 618 -11.51 19.12 -22.21
C HIS A 618 -10.05 19.61 -22.31
N PRO A 619 -9.67 20.37 -23.35
CA PRO A 619 -8.34 20.94 -23.42
C PRO A 619 -8.19 22.07 -22.40
N ILE A 620 -7.22 21.92 -21.48
CA ILE A 620 -6.94 22.91 -20.43
C ILE A 620 -5.84 23.87 -20.90
N THR A 621 -4.75 23.30 -21.43
CA THR A 621 -3.67 24.05 -22.06
C THR A 621 -3.28 23.35 -23.36
N ARG A 622 -2.36 23.93 -24.13
CA ARG A 622 -1.80 23.26 -25.32
C ARG A 622 -1.07 21.95 -25.01
N SER A 623 -0.61 21.76 -23.77
CA SER A 623 0.15 20.60 -23.34
C SER A 623 -0.62 19.68 -22.41
N THR A 624 -1.85 20.02 -21.99
CA THR A 624 -2.60 19.28 -20.96
C THR A 624 -4.08 19.15 -21.31
N LEU A 625 -4.59 17.92 -21.32
CA LEU A 625 -6.00 17.59 -21.41
C LEU A 625 -6.53 17.14 -20.07
N ARG A 626 -7.76 17.53 -19.76
CA ARG A 626 -8.57 16.90 -18.72
C ARG A 626 -9.52 15.90 -19.37
N ILE A 627 -9.43 14.65 -18.96
CA ILE A 627 -10.33 13.58 -19.40
C ILE A 627 -11.28 13.27 -18.26
N VAL A 628 -12.58 13.34 -18.55
CA VAL A 628 -13.66 12.90 -17.64
C VAL A 628 -14.16 11.55 -18.12
N LEU A 629 -13.70 10.48 -17.47
CA LEU A 629 -14.08 9.11 -17.77
C LEU A 629 -15.31 8.71 -16.95
N THR A 630 -16.36 8.28 -17.64
CA THR A 630 -17.52 7.63 -17.03
C THR A 630 -17.45 6.12 -17.27
N ILE A 631 -17.38 5.35 -16.19
CA ILE A 631 -17.38 3.88 -16.22
C ILE A 631 -18.75 3.39 -15.76
N THR A 632 -19.37 2.53 -16.57
CA THR A 632 -20.59 1.80 -16.21
C THR A 632 -20.31 0.31 -16.30
N ILE A 633 -20.59 -0.40 -15.20
CA ILE A 633 -20.40 -1.85 -15.12
C ILE A 633 -21.71 -2.56 -15.49
N GLY A 634 -21.59 -3.72 -16.13
CA GLY A 634 -22.72 -4.51 -16.62
C GLY A 634 -23.75 -4.91 -15.55
N ASN A 635 -24.88 -5.46 -16.03
CA ASN A 635 -26.12 -5.55 -15.25
C ASN A 635 -26.20 -6.71 -14.24
N MET A 636 -25.14 -7.48 -13.99
CA MET A 636 -25.19 -8.61 -13.04
C MET A 636 -23.95 -8.65 -12.15
N TRP A 637 -24.16 -8.65 -10.83
CA TRP A 637 -23.13 -8.87 -9.82
C TRP A 637 -23.50 -10.09 -8.99
N ARG A 638 -22.53 -10.99 -8.75
CA ARG A 638 -22.72 -12.16 -7.90
C ARG A 638 -21.59 -12.27 -6.90
N GLU A 639 -21.91 -12.15 -5.62
CA GLU A 639 -20.92 -12.19 -4.55
C GLU A 639 -20.14 -13.52 -4.49
N LYS A 640 -20.75 -14.65 -4.88
CA LYS A 640 -20.04 -15.93 -4.97
C LYS A 640 -18.93 -15.95 -6.03
N VAL A 641 -19.04 -15.13 -7.06
CA VAL A 641 -18.15 -15.12 -8.23
C VAL A 641 -17.21 -13.92 -8.17
N HIS A 642 -17.78 -12.72 -7.98
CA HIS A 642 -17.07 -11.43 -7.96
C HIS A 642 -16.58 -11.04 -6.57
N GLY A 643 -17.03 -11.73 -5.52
CA GLY A 643 -16.77 -11.32 -4.15
C GLY A 643 -17.45 -9.99 -3.77
N ILE A 644 -16.83 -9.33 -2.79
CA ILE A 644 -17.31 -8.08 -2.18
C ILE A 644 -16.87 -6.87 -3.04
N SER A 645 -15.78 -7.01 -3.78
CA SER A 645 -15.23 -5.96 -4.62
C SER A 645 -14.44 -6.52 -5.80
N GLU A 646 -14.47 -5.79 -6.91
CA GLU A 646 -13.69 -6.06 -8.12
C GLU A 646 -12.75 -4.90 -8.40
N THR A 647 -11.65 -5.20 -9.05
CA THR A 647 -10.52 -4.28 -9.19
C THR A 647 -10.07 -4.20 -10.64
N PHE A 648 -9.81 -2.98 -11.10
CA PHE A 648 -9.47 -2.66 -12.48
C PHE A 648 -8.29 -1.69 -12.53
N TRP A 649 -7.53 -1.77 -13.61
CA TRP A 649 -6.53 -0.79 -14.00
C TRP A 649 -7.09 0.09 -15.10
N ILE A 650 -7.03 1.41 -14.89
CA ILE A 650 -7.29 2.40 -15.92
C ILE A 650 -5.94 2.81 -16.47
N LEU A 651 -5.73 2.60 -17.76
CA LEU A 651 -4.49 2.91 -18.47
C LEU A 651 -4.80 3.88 -19.61
N VAL A 652 -4.10 5.00 -19.67
CA VAL A 652 -4.14 5.90 -20.81
C VAL A 652 -2.84 5.77 -21.57
N GLU A 653 -2.96 5.31 -22.80
CA GLU A 653 -1.84 4.97 -23.67
C GLU A 653 -1.74 5.98 -24.82
N ASP A 654 -0.53 6.14 -25.34
CA ASP A 654 -0.28 6.96 -26.53
C ASP A 654 -0.89 6.37 -27.81
N ALA A 655 -0.67 7.04 -28.95
CA ALA A 655 -1.26 6.65 -30.23
C ALA A 655 -0.78 5.27 -30.73
N ASP A 656 0.43 4.86 -30.33
CA ASP A 656 1.05 3.60 -30.74
C ASP A 656 0.85 2.48 -29.69
N SER A 657 0.20 2.80 -28.56
CA SER A 657 0.04 1.91 -27.41
C SER A 657 1.38 1.37 -26.88
N GLU A 658 2.42 2.21 -26.89
CA GLU A 658 3.76 1.87 -26.40
C GLU A 658 4.00 2.46 -25.00
N LYS A 659 3.54 3.70 -24.78
CA LYS A 659 3.75 4.43 -23.52
C LYS A 659 2.45 4.65 -22.77
N ILE A 660 2.48 4.34 -21.47
CA ILE A 660 1.42 4.71 -20.53
C ILE A 660 1.67 6.16 -20.07
N LEU A 661 0.72 7.04 -20.39
CA LEU A 661 0.73 8.45 -20.02
C LEU A 661 0.15 8.68 -18.62
N HIS A 662 -0.83 7.87 -18.25
CA HIS A 662 -1.49 7.90 -16.96
C HIS A 662 -2.00 6.51 -16.61
N TYR A 663 -1.92 6.13 -15.33
CA TYR A 663 -2.59 4.95 -14.83
C TYR A 663 -3.19 5.19 -13.46
N GLU A 664 -4.32 4.53 -13.18
CA GLU A 664 -4.98 4.58 -11.88
C GLU A 664 -5.60 3.21 -11.55
N TYR A 665 -5.58 2.86 -10.26
CA TYR A 665 -6.22 1.65 -9.76
C TYR A 665 -7.66 1.93 -9.32
N PHE A 666 -8.61 1.29 -9.96
CA PHE A 666 -10.04 1.51 -9.76
C PHE A 666 -10.68 0.31 -9.05
N LEU A 667 -11.19 0.54 -7.82
CA LEU A 667 -11.86 -0.48 -7.01
C LEU A 667 -13.36 -0.23 -6.97
N VAL A 668 -14.13 -1.25 -7.33
CA VAL A 668 -15.59 -1.24 -7.32
C VAL A 668 -16.08 -2.14 -6.20
N LYS A 669 -16.89 -1.58 -5.30
CA LYS A 669 -17.58 -2.36 -4.25
C LYS A 669 -18.92 -2.86 -4.77
N ALA A 670 -19.35 -4.05 -4.35
CA ALA A 670 -20.63 -4.65 -4.74
C ALA A 670 -21.83 -3.68 -4.59
N LYS A 671 -21.86 -2.90 -3.50
CA LYS A 671 -22.89 -1.89 -3.24
C LYS A 671 -22.99 -0.78 -4.30
N TYR A 672 -21.94 -0.55 -5.08
CA TYR A 672 -21.86 0.49 -6.09
C TYR A 672 -21.66 -0.06 -7.51
N ALA A 673 -21.85 -1.37 -7.70
CA ALA A 673 -21.64 -2.02 -9.00
C ALA A 673 -22.48 -1.38 -10.12
N PHE A 674 -23.74 -1.00 -9.84
CA PHE A 674 -24.67 -0.47 -10.84
C PHE A 674 -24.72 1.07 -10.90
N VAL A 675 -23.84 1.76 -10.16
CA VAL A 675 -23.74 3.22 -10.19
C VAL A 675 -22.75 3.63 -11.29
N LYS A 676 -22.98 4.78 -11.93
CA LYS A 676 -22.01 5.36 -12.86
C LYS A 676 -20.85 5.96 -12.06
N HIS A 677 -19.63 5.54 -12.37
CA HIS A 677 -18.42 6.05 -11.73
C HIS A 677 -17.80 7.13 -12.62
N ILE A 678 -17.50 8.30 -12.06
CA ILE A 678 -16.89 9.42 -12.80
C ILE A 678 -15.48 9.60 -12.24
N ILE A 679 -14.49 9.50 -13.12
CA ILE A 679 -13.08 9.61 -12.79
C ILE A 679 -12.50 10.74 -13.65
N LYS A 680 -11.80 11.67 -13.00
CA LYS A 680 -11.23 12.85 -13.65
C LYS A 680 -9.72 12.78 -13.50
N PHE A 681 -8.99 12.85 -14.61
CA PHE A 681 -7.53 12.90 -14.58
C PHE A 681 -6.99 13.76 -15.71
N TYR A 682 -5.72 14.10 -15.61
CA TYR A 682 -5.02 14.95 -16.56
C TYR A 682 -3.97 14.15 -17.33
N VAL A 683 -3.88 14.38 -18.63
CA VAL A 683 -2.87 13.76 -19.50
C VAL A 683 -2.14 14.83 -20.29
N SER A 684 -0.85 14.62 -20.50
CA SER A 684 -0.03 15.50 -21.31
C SER A 684 -0.22 15.23 -22.80
N ILE A 685 -0.11 16.29 -23.60
CA ILE A 685 -0.10 16.23 -25.07
C ILE A 685 1.29 16.62 -25.55
N LEU A 686 1.76 15.93 -26.59
CA LEU A 686 2.99 16.27 -27.30
C LEU A 686 2.66 17.07 -28.57
N GLU A 687 3.53 18.01 -28.94
CA GLU A 687 3.52 18.63 -30.27
C GLU A 687 4.56 17.90 -31.14
N PRO A 688 4.22 17.37 -32.34
CA PRO A 688 2.94 17.47 -33.04
C PRO A 688 1.81 16.64 -32.41
N LEU A 689 0.57 17.13 -32.52
CA LEU A 689 -0.62 16.52 -31.93
C LEU A 689 -0.83 15.09 -32.47
N PRO A 690 -0.87 14.06 -31.60
CA PRO A 690 -1.16 12.70 -32.04
C PRO A 690 -2.60 12.56 -32.55
N PRO A 691 -2.91 11.55 -33.38
CA PRO A 691 -4.26 11.37 -33.93
C PRO A 691 -5.30 10.98 -32.87
N GLN A 692 -4.88 10.19 -31.87
CA GLN A 692 -5.73 9.68 -30.80
C GLN A 692 -4.87 9.17 -29.64
N TYR A 693 -5.47 9.02 -28.47
CA TYR A 693 -4.98 8.18 -27.38
C TYR A 693 -5.91 7.00 -27.16
N PHE A 694 -5.44 5.98 -26.45
CA PHE A 694 -6.26 4.84 -26.07
C PHE A 694 -6.47 4.81 -24.57
N LEU A 695 -7.74 4.79 -24.17
CA LEU A 695 -8.13 4.60 -22.78
C LEU A 695 -8.56 3.15 -22.60
N ARG A 696 -7.79 2.40 -21.82
CA ARG A 696 -8.01 0.97 -21.59
C ARG A 696 -8.34 0.72 -20.13
N VAL A 697 -9.43 0.02 -19.87
CA VAL A 697 -9.81 -0.41 -18.52
C VAL A 697 -9.79 -1.94 -18.49
N VAL A 698 -8.89 -2.51 -17.69
CA VAL A 698 -8.63 -3.96 -17.66
C VAL A 698 -8.85 -4.47 -16.24
N SER A 699 -9.57 -5.57 -16.06
CA SER A 699 -9.65 -6.22 -14.75
C SER A 699 -8.27 -6.66 -14.26
N ASP A 700 -8.02 -6.58 -12.95
CA ASP A 700 -6.78 -7.08 -12.36
C ASP A 700 -6.74 -8.61 -12.23
N ARG A 701 -7.91 -9.27 -12.27
CA ARG A 701 -8.08 -10.71 -12.02
C ARG A 701 -8.67 -11.47 -13.21
N TRP A 702 -9.68 -10.89 -13.85
CA TRP A 702 -10.43 -11.54 -14.92
C TRP A 702 -9.74 -11.40 -16.27
N ILE A 703 -9.68 -12.48 -17.03
CA ILE A 703 -9.21 -12.52 -18.42
C ILE A 703 -10.39 -12.20 -19.34
N GLY A 704 -10.19 -11.30 -20.30
CA GLY A 704 -11.25 -10.88 -21.23
C GLY A 704 -12.25 -9.86 -20.67
N ALA A 705 -12.16 -9.52 -19.37
CA ALA A 705 -12.87 -8.37 -18.80
C ALA A 705 -12.04 -7.09 -19.01
N GLU A 706 -12.04 -6.61 -20.26
CA GLU A 706 -11.38 -5.36 -20.65
C GLU A 706 -12.26 -4.54 -21.60
N ALA A 707 -12.05 -3.24 -21.61
CA ALA A 707 -12.65 -2.33 -22.58
C ALA A 707 -11.62 -1.28 -23.00
N GLN A 708 -11.53 -1.02 -24.30
CA GLN A 708 -10.66 0.00 -24.87
C GLN A 708 -11.52 1.05 -25.60
N LEU A 709 -11.24 2.32 -25.33
CA LEU A 709 -11.92 3.47 -25.91
C LEU A 709 -10.88 4.36 -26.60
N PRO A 710 -10.92 4.50 -27.94
CA PRO A 710 -10.08 5.47 -28.64
C PRO A 710 -10.60 6.89 -28.40
N VAL A 711 -9.72 7.77 -27.95
CA VAL A 711 -9.97 9.19 -27.71
C VAL A 711 -9.36 9.97 -28.87
N SER A 712 -10.17 10.28 -29.88
CA SER A 712 -9.70 10.95 -31.10
C SER A 712 -9.50 12.45 -30.91
N PHE A 713 -8.39 12.96 -31.45
CA PHE A 713 -8.06 14.39 -31.43
C PHE A 713 -8.31 15.11 -32.77
N ARG A 714 -8.96 14.46 -33.75
CA ARG A 714 -9.24 15.04 -35.07
C ARG A 714 -10.00 16.36 -35.04
N HIS A 715 -10.90 16.51 -34.06
CA HIS A 715 -11.70 17.72 -33.87
C HIS A 715 -11.32 18.47 -32.60
N LEU A 716 -10.16 18.15 -32.01
CA LEU A 716 -9.68 18.80 -30.80
C LEU A 716 -9.11 20.17 -31.16
N ILE A 717 -9.77 21.22 -30.68
CA ILE A 717 -9.28 22.59 -30.82
C ILE A 717 -8.45 22.90 -29.57
N LEU A 718 -7.13 23.01 -29.75
CA LEU A 718 -6.24 23.43 -28.68
C LEU A 718 -6.37 24.94 -28.43
N PRO A 719 -6.26 25.39 -27.16
CA PRO A 719 -6.17 26.81 -26.84
C PRO A 719 -5.01 27.50 -27.58
N GLU A 720 -5.11 28.82 -27.70
CA GLU A 720 -3.99 29.63 -28.18
C GLU A 720 -2.78 29.49 -27.24
N LYS A 721 -1.58 29.76 -27.76
CA LYS A 721 -0.37 29.72 -26.94
C LYS A 721 -0.40 30.90 -25.97
N ASN A 722 -0.23 30.61 -24.68
CA ASN A 722 -0.17 31.63 -23.64
C ASN A 722 0.90 32.67 -23.99
N LEU A 723 0.57 33.94 -23.77
CA LEU A 723 1.53 35.03 -23.91
C LEU A 723 2.60 34.92 -22.81
N PRO A 724 3.83 35.39 -23.07
CA PRO A 724 4.82 35.46 -22.02
C PRO A 724 4.29 36.35 -20.88
N PRO A 725 4.58 35.99 -19.61
CA PRO A 725 4.23 36.82 -18.47
C PRO A 725 4.95 38.18 -18.57
N THR A 726 4.38 39.20 -17.95
CA THR A 726 5.01 40.50 -17.76
C THR A 726 6.33 40.32 -17.00
N GLU A 727 7.41 40.81 -17.59
CA GLU A 727 8.73 40.79 -16.94
C GLU A 727 8.74 41.73 -15.72
N LEU A 728 9.37 41.27 -14.65
CA LEU A 728 9.63 42.10 -13.49
C LEU A 728 10.87 42.95 -13.78
N LEU A 729 10.70 44.26 -13.81
CA LEU A 729 11.79 45.19 -14.11
C LEU A 729 12.69 45.34 -12.89
N GLU A 730 14.01 45.34 -13.10
CA GLU A 730 15.00 45.63 -12.06
C GLU A 730 15.04 47.13 -11.76
N GLN A 731 14.04 47.59 -11.00
CA GLN A 731 13.92 48.96 -10.55
C GLN A 731 14.29 49.08 -9.06
N PRO A 732 14.85 50.22 -8.62
CA PRO A 732 15.01 50.49 -7.19
C PRO A 732 13.63 50.46 -6.53
N VAL A 733 13.50 49.68 -5.45
CA VAL A 733 12.26 49.53 -4.70
C VAL A 733 11.76 50.88 -4.17
N LEU A 734 10.45 51.09 -4.26
CA LEU A 734 9.84 52.37 -3.95
C LEU A 734 9.74 52.58 -2.43
N PRO A 735 10.24 53.70 -1.87
CA PRO A 735 10.03 54.02 -0.46
C PRO A 735 8.58 54.44 -0.18
N ILE A 736 8.11 54.27 1.06
CA ILE A 736 6.75 54.68 1.47
C ILE A 736 6.49 56.18 1.25
N THR A 737 7.53 57.02 1.26
CA THR A 737 7.47 58.46 1.00
C THR A 737 7.00 58.82 -0.41
N ALA A 738 6.96 57.85 -1.33
CA ALA A 738 6.38 58.04 -2.65
C ALA A 738 4.86 58.31 -2.63
N LEU A 739 4.18 58.02 -1.52
CA LEU A 739 2.75 58.35 -1.34
C LEU A 739 2.48 59.85 -1.20
N GLN A 740 3.49 60.65 -0.84
CA GLN A 740 3.44 62.11 -0.71
C GLN A 740 2.34 62.61 0.25
N ASN A 741 1.99 61.81 1.26
CA ASN A 741 0.98 62.14 2.25
C ASN A 741 1.31 61.47 3.59
N ALA A 742 1.65 62.28 4.59
CA ALA A 742 2.07 61.81 5.92
C ALA A 742 1.02 60.90 6.60
N LYS A 743 -0.28 61.12 6.34
CA LYS A 743 -1.34 60.24 6.89
C LYS A 743 -1.34 58.86 6.24
N PHE A 744 -1.08 58.79 4.94
CA PHE A 744 -1.03 57.52 4.21
C PHE A 744 0.26 56.75 4.49
N GLU A 745 1.38 57.47 4.65
CA GLU A 745 2.67 56.89 5.05
C GLU A 745 2.58 56.20 6.41
N ASN A 746 1.82 56.78 7.36
CA ASN A 746 1.67 56.22 8.70
C ASN A 746 0.98 54.84 8.71
N ILE A 747 0.08 54.59 7.76
CA ILE A 747 -0.63 53.30 7.61
C ILE A 747 0.36 52.16 7.34
N TYR A 748 1.44 52.45 6.59
CA TYR A 748 2.44 51.47 6.18
C TYR A 748 3.70 51.48 7.05
N SER A 749 3.67 52.12 8.22
CA SER A 749 4.82 52.24 9.14
C SER A 749 5.48 50.91 9.54
N LYS A 750 4.80 49.77 9.34
CA LYS A 750 5.33 48.40 9.55
C LYS A 750 6.50 48.04 8.60
N PHE A 751 6.66 48.72 7.47
CA PHE A 751 7.78 48.51 6.54
C PHE A 751 8.22 49.82 5.86
N GLN A 752 9.47 49.89 5.38
CA GLN A 752 10.03 51.13 4.83
C GLN A 752 9.92 51.27 3.31
N GLN A 753 9.81 50.14 2.59
CA GLN A 753 9.84 50.08 1.14
C GLN A 753 8.81 49.07 0.63
N PHE A 754 8.19 49.36 -0.51
CA PHE A 754 7.31 48.45 -1.22
C PHE A 754 8.12 47.36 -1.94
N ASN A 755 7.50 46.20 -2.16
CA ASN A 755 8.16 45.12 -2.90
C ASN A 755 8.29 45.45 -4.40
N PRO A 756 9.09 44.69 -5.18
CA PRO A 756 9.31 44.98 -6.60
C PRO A 756 8.03 44.99 -7.45
N ILE A 757 7.09 44.07 -7.19
CA ILE A 757 5.80 44.01 -7.90
C ILE A 757 4.97 45.27 -7.62
N GLN A 758 4.84 45.62 -6.34
CA GLN A 758 4.15 46.83 -5.89
C GLN A 758 4.79 48.09 -6.49
N THR A 759 6.12 48.14 -6.55
CA THR A 759 6.88 49.25 -7.15
C THR A 759 6.56 49.41 -8.63
N GLN A 760 6.58 48.32 -9.41
CA GLN A 760 6.33 48.37 -10.85
C GLN A 760 4.89 48.77 -11.20
N VAL A 761 3.90 48.34 -10.41
CA VAL A 761 2.50 48.70 -10.65
C VAL A 761 2.09 50.04 -10.05
N PHE A 762 2.88 50.58 -9.10
CA PHE A 762 2.52 51.75 -8.29
C PHE A 762 2.10 52.96 -9.14
N ASN A 763 2.90 53.31 -10.15
CA ASN A 763 2.63 54.50 -10.96
C ASN A 763 1.27 54.42 -11.67
N VAL A 764 0.92 53.26 -12.22
CA VAL A 764 -0.36 53.06 -12.91
C VAL A 764 -1.52 53.05 -11.91
N VAL A 765 -1.38 52.35 -10.79
CA VAL A 765 -2.48 52.21 -9.82
C VAL A 765 -2.73 53.51 -9.05
N TYR A 766 -1.67 54.20 -8.61
CA TYR A 766 -1.76 55.38 -7.75
C TYR A 766 -1.84 56.70 -8.52
N ASN A 767 -1.21 56.81 -9.71
CA ASN A 767 -1.15 58.07 -10.46
C ASN A 767 -2.09 58.14 -11.69
N THR A 768 -2.66 57.02 -12.17
CA THR A 768 -3.65 57.01 -13.26
C THR A 768 -5.03 56.48 -12.82
N ASP A 769 -6.06 56.71 -13.63
CA ASP A 769 -7.44 56.24 -13.39
C ASP A 769 -7.84 55.04 -14.27
N ASP A 770 -6.88 54.46 -14.98
CA ASP A 770 -7.13 53.33 -15.86
C ASP A 770 -7.55 52.09 -15.06
N ASN A 771 -8.33 51.22 -15.70
CA ASN A 771 -8.58 49.88 -15.19
C ASN A 771 -7.25 49.10 -15.20
N VAL A 772 -7.01 48.30 -14.17
CA VAL A 772 -5.73 47.57 -13.99
C VAL A 772 -6.02 46.11 -13.68
N PHE A 773 -5.27 45.22 -14.32
CA PHE A 773 -5.21 43.81 -13.95
C PHE A 773 -3.83 43.49 -13.37
N VAL A 774 -3.80 42.85 -12.21
CA VAL A 774 -2.57 42.35 -11.59
C VAL A 774 -2.70 40.86 -11.27
N GLY A 775 -2.07 40.03 -12.09
CA GLY A 775 -1.85 38.60 -11.85
C GLY A 775 -0.49 38.40 -11.17
N ALA A 776 -0.47 38.00 -9.91
CA ALA A 776 0.77 37.74 -9.17
C ALA A 776 0.57 36.61 -8.16
N PRO A 777 1.60 35.79 -7.85
CA PRO A 777 1.44 34.66 -6.92
C PRO A 777 0.94 35.13 -5.54
N THR A 778 0.19 34.27 -4.84
CA THR A 778 -0.28 34.57 -3.49
C THR A 778 0.91 34.83 -2.56
N GLY A 779 0.80 35.89 -1.75
CA GLY A 779 1.92 36.39 -0.94
C GLY A 779 2.77 37.48 -1.61
N SER A 780 2.42 37.95 -2.81
CA SER A 780 3.05 39.11 -3.46
C SER A 780 2.54 40.48 -2.96
N GLY A 781 1.67 40.51 -1.95
CA GLY A 781 1.13 41.75 -1.39
C GLY A 781 0.12 42.45 -2.31
N LYS A 782 -0.74 41.68 -2.99
CA LYS A 782 -1.79 42.20 -3.90
C LYS A 782 -2.79 43.11 -3.19
N THR A 783 -3.12 42.82 -1.93
CA THR A 783 -4.03 43.65 -1.12
C THR A 783 -3.50 45.08 -0.95
N THR A 784 -2.19 45.28 -0.82
CA THR A 784 -1.58 46.62 -0.80
C THR A 784 -1.75 47.36 -2.14
N ILE A 785 -1.79 46.63 -3.25
CA ILE A 785 -2.08 47.21 -4.57
C ILE A 785 -3.55 47.67 -4.63
N ALA A 786 -4.49 46.90 -4.06
CA ALA A 786 -5.87 47.36 -3.87
C ALA A 786 -5.91 48.66 -3.03
N GLU A 787 -5.13 48.70 -1.95
CA GLU A 787 -5.06 49.85 -1.06
C GLU A 787 -4.54 51.12 -1.78
N PHE A 788 -3.59 51.02 -2.72
CA PHE A 788 -3.18 52.16 -3.55
C PHE A 788 -4.34 52.78 -4.33
N ALA A 789 -5.23 51.94 -4.90
CA ALA A 789 -6.40 52.44 -5.63
C ALA A 789 -7.40 53.13 -4.68
N VAL A 790 -7.59 52.59 -3.47
CA VAL A 790 -8.44 53.22 -2.43
C VAL A 790 -7.88 54.57 -2.01
N LEU A 791 -6.57 54.66 -1.76
CA LEU A 791 -5.92 55.91 -1.37
C LEU A 791 -6.03 56.99 -2.46
N ARG A 792 -5.88 56.60 -3.73
CA ARG A 792 -6.12 57.50 -4.86
C ARG A 792 -7.56 58.01 -4.89
N LEU A 793 -8.54 57.11 -4.74
CA LEU A 793 -9.96 57.48 -4.70
C LEU A 793 -10.23 58.52 -3.61
N LEU A 794 -9.74 58.27 -2.39
CA LEU A 794 -9.93 59.18 -1.25
C LEU A 794 -9.23 60.53 -1.44
N THR A 795 -8.19 60.59 -2.28
CA THR A 795 -7.50 61.84 -2.64
C THR A 795 -8.27 62.64 -3.69
N GLN A 796 -8.88 61.98 -4.67
CA GLN A 796 -9.65 62.62 -5.73
C GLN A 796 -11.05 63.05 -5.27
N ASN A 797 -11.73 62.20 -4.51
CA ASN A 797 -13.09 62.43 -4.04
C ASN A 797 -13.26 61.89 -2.62
N SER A 798 -13.43 62.78 -1.64
CA SER A 798 -13.61 62.40 -0.23
C SER A 798 -14.93 61.69 0.06
N GLU A 799 -15.92 61.76 -0.84
CA GLU A 799 -17.19 61.02 -0.76
C GLU A 799 -17.25 59.84 -1.74
N GLY A 800 -16.14 59.56 -2.45
CA GLY A 800 -16.05 58.46 -3.40
C GLY A 800 -16.29 57.10 -2.73
N ARG A 801 -17.02 56.22 -3.43
CA ARG A 801 -17.33 54.87 -2.92
C ARG A 801 -16.53 53.81 -3.64
N CYS A 802 -15.96 52.90 -2.85
CA CYS A 802 -15.22 51.72 -3.28
C CYS A 802 -15.98 50.46 -2.87
N VAL A 803 -16.07 49.50 -3.77
CA VAL A 803 -16.51 48.13 -3.46
C VAL A 803 -15.30 47.21 -3.62
N TYR A 804 -14.96 46.47 -2.57
CA TYR A 804 -13.96 45.42 -2.57
C TYR A 804 -14.67 44.06 -2.49
N MET A 805 -14.55 43.27 -3.55
CA MET A 805 -15.22 41.99 -3.69
C MET A 805 -14.20 40.85 -3.64
N VAL A 806 -14.51 39.83 -2.86
CA VAL A 806 -13.73 38.58 -2.77
C VAL A 806 -14.67 37.38 -2.84
N SER A 807 -14.17 36.22 -3.28
CA SER A 807 -15.00 35.02 -3.42
C SER A 807 -15.37 34.38 -2.08
N LYS A 808 -14.47 34.42 -1.09
CA LYS A 808 -14.63 33.74 0.20
C LYS A 808 -14.95 34.70 1.34
N GLU A 809 -15.95 34.34 2.15
CA GLU A 809 -16.36 35.12 3.32
C GLU A 809 -15.23 35.29 4.34
N ALA A 810 -14.46 34.24 4.61
CA ALA A 810 -13.34 34.31 5.55
C ALA A 810 -12.25 35.32 5.12
N LEU A 811 -12.03 35.48 3.81
CA LEU A 811 -11.13 36.52 3.29
C LEU A 811 -11.74 37.91 3.44
N ALA A 812 -13.06 38.05 3.25
CA ALA A 812 -13.77 39.30 3.45
C ALA A 812 -13.66 39.79 4.90
N GLU A 813 -13.80 38.88 5.87
CA GLU A 813 -13.62 39.18 7.31
C GLU A 813 -12.18 39.61 7.62
N LEU A 814 -11.17 38.91 7.10
CA LEU A 814 -9.76 39.27 7.31
C LEU A 814 -9.42 40.66 6.75
N VAL A 815 -9.90 40.97 5.54
CA VAL A 815 -9.70 42.29 4.94
C VAL A 815 -10.51 43.34 5.69
N TYR A 816 -11.72 43.02 6.16
CA TYR A 816 -12.52 43.94 6.96
C TYR A 816 -11.84 44.33 8.26
N ASP A 817 -11.28 43.38 9.00
CA ASP A 817 -10.55 43.66 10.24
C ASP A 817 -9.31 44.54 9.97
N ASP A 818 -8.51 44.21 8.94
CA ASP A 818 -7.31 44.98 8.57
C ASP A 818 -7.65 46.40 8.06
N TRP A 819 -8.64 46.53 7.18
CA TRP A 819 -9.04 47.81 6.59
C TRP A 819 -9.80 48.69 7.58
N THR A 820 -10.52 48.10 8.55
CA THR A 820 -11.13 48.87 9.64
C THR A 820 -10.04 49.48 10.55
N GLU A 821 -8.95 48.75 10.82
CA GLU A 821 -7.81 49.30 11.54
C GLU A 821 -7.11 50.41 10.73
N LYS A 822 -6.79 50.16 9.45
CA LYS A 822 -6.05 51.08 8.58
C LYS A 822 -6.86 52.32 8.15
N PHE A 823 -8.04 52.13 7.57
CA PHE A 823 -8.83 53.22 6.99
C PHE A 823 -9.87 53.77 7.98
N GLY A 824 -10.44 52.89 8.83
CA GLY A 824 -11.44 53.30 9.81
C GLY A 824 -10.83 54.09 10.98
N GLN A 825 -9.77 53.58 11.62
CA GLN A 825 -9.23 54.20 12.83
C GLN A 825 -8.11 55.22 12.57
N GLN A 826 -7.18 54.93 11.64
CA GLN A 826 -5.99 55.77 11.43
C GLN A 826 -6.23 56.96 10.50
N LEU A 827 -7.28 56.93 9.68
CA LEU A 827 -7.67 58.06 8.81
C LEU A 827 -8.85 58.88 9.36
N GLU A 828 -9.53 58.43 10.43
CA GLU A 828 -10.57 59.19 11.12
C GLU A 828 -9.95 60.43 11.80
N GLY A 829 -10.07 61.59 11.14
CA GLY A 829 -9.80 62.89 11.75
C GLY A 829 -11.08 63.50 12.32
N HIS A 830 -11.02 64.00 13.55
CA HIS A 830 -12.00 64.94 14.14
C HIS A 830 -11.99 66.29 13.38
N SER A 831 -12.46 66.30 12.15
CA SER A 831 -12.73 67.53 11.39
C SER A 831 -14.24 67.70 11.23
N SER A 832 -14.70 68.94 11.35
CA SER A 832 -16.08 69.42 11.23
C SER A 832 -16.73 69.21 9.85
N ASP A 833 -16.17 68.33 9.01
CA ASP A 833 -16.48 68.15 7.59
C ASP A 833 -16.50 66.65 7.25
N GLY A 834 -17.53 65.93 7.73
CA GLY A 834 -17.88 64.57 7.33
C GLY A 834 -16.95 63.41 7.77
N GLN A 835 -17.54 62.24 8.06
CA GLN A 835 -16.79 61.01 8.33
C GLN A 835 -16.05 60.55 7.06
N ARG A 836 -14.71 60.59 7.06
CA ARG A 836 -13.87 60.01 5.99
C ARG A 836 -13.40 58.61 6.41
N GLY A 837 -13.47 57.64 5.49
CA GLY A 837 -12.87 56.31 5.63
C GLY A 837 -13.77 55.21 6.21
N LYS A 838 -15.09 55.39 6.29
CA LYS A 838 -15.98 54.39 6.90
C LYS A 838 -15.99 53.07 6.10
N VAL A 839 -15.48 52.01 6.71
CA VAL A 839 -15.45 50.64 6.17
C VAL A 839 -16.67 49.85 6.66
N VAL A 840 -17.35 49.15 5.75
CA VAL A 840 -18.51 48.30 6.06
C VAL A 840 -18.35 46.92 5.42
N LEU A 841 -18.82 45.88 6.13
CA LEU A 841 -18.91 44.51 5.61
C LEU A 841 -20.37 44.17 5.37
N LEU A 842 -20.71 43.71 4.16
CA LEU A 842 -22.07 43.28 3.87
C LEU A 842 -22.42 41.98 4.60
N THR A 843 -23.65 41.92 5.13
CA THR A 843 -24.15 40.83 5.98
C THR A 843 -24.90 39.75 5.18
N GLY A 844 -25.43 40.09 4.01
CA GLY A 844 -26.32 39.25 3.20
C GLY A 844 -27.81 39.53 3.43
N GLU A 845 -28.16 40.34 4.44
CA GLU A 845 -29.53 40.79 4.66
C GLU A 845 -29.82 42.08 3.89
N LYS A 846 -30.68 41.99 2.87
CA LYS A 846 -30.96 43.11 1.94
C LYS A 846 -31.30 44.44 2.61
N GLY A 847 -32.13 44.45 3.65
CA GLY A 847 -32.54 45.69 4.32
C GLY A 847 -31.39 46.38 5.05
N THR A 848 -30.54 45.59 5.69
CA THR A 848 -29.35 46.04 6.42
C THR A 848 -28.26 46.46 5.44
N ASP A 849 -28.02 45.65 4.42
CA ASP A 849 -26.99 45.88 3.41
C ASP A 849 -27.24 47.15 2.58
N LEU A 850 -28.50 47.51 2.32
CA LEU A 850 -28.84 48.79 1.66
C LEU A 850 -28.52 50.01 2.53
N LYS A 851 -28.63 49.89 3.86
CA LYS A 851 -28.21 50.94 4.79
C LYS A 851 -26.69 51.01 4.86
N LEU A 852 -26.01 49.87 4.97
CA LEU A 852 -24.55 49.78 4.96
C LEU A 852 -23.97 50.37 3.67
N LEU A 853 -24.58 50.09 2.51
CA LEU A 853 -24.19 50.67 1.22
C LEU A 853 -24.41 52.18 1.15
N ALA A 854 -25.42 52.71 1.85
CA ALA A 854 -25.68 54.15 1.90
C ALA A 854 -24.68 54.89 2.80
N GLU A 855 -24.24 54.26 3.88
CA GLU A 855 -23.35 54.85 4.88
C GLU A 855 -21.85 54.60 4.62
N GLY A 856 -21.51 53.47 4.01
CA GLY A 856 -20.13 53.04 3.80
C GLY A 856 -19.46 53.74 2.62
N GLN A 857 -18.20 54.12 2.81
CA GLN A 857 -17.33 54.58 1.72
C GLN A 857 -16.54 53.41 1.12
N ILE A 858 -16.10 52.47 1.95
CA ILE A 858 -15.41 51.25 1.54
C ILE A 858 -16.29 50.07 1.90
N ILE A 859 -16.86 49.41 0.90
CA ILE A 859 -17.79 48.29 1.05
C ILE A 859 -17.09 46.98 0.72
N ILE A 860 -16.91 46.13 1.73
CA ILE A 860 -16.35 44.78 1.58
C ILE A 860 -17.51 43.79 1.44
N THR A 861 -17.43 42.92 0.43
CA THR A 861 -18.51 42.00 0.09
C THR A 861 -17.99 40.70 -0.51
N THR A 862 -18.81 39.65 -0.41
CA THR A 862 -18.69 38.47 -1.26
C THR A 862 -19.50 38.61 -2.54
N ALA A 863 -19.19 37.79 -3.55
CA ALA A 863 -19.87 37.82 -4.85
C ALA A 863 -21.38 37.60 -4.73
N ASP A 864 -21.83 36.67 -3.89
CA ASP A 864 -23.26 36.36 -3.69
C ASP A 864 -24.03 37.54 -3.07
N LYS A 865 -23.44 38.18 -2.05
CA LYS A 865 -24.03 39.35 -1.38
C LYS A 865 -24.13 40.53 -2.33
N TRP A 866 -23.09 40.75 -3.14
CA TRP A 866 -23.08 41.79 -4.15
C TRP A 866 -24.08 41.55 -5.29
N ASP A 867 -24.19 40.31 -5.76
CA ASP A 867 -25.15 39.92 -6.80
C ASP A 867 -26.59 40.22 -6.34
N MET A 868 -26.93 39.90 -5.09
CA MET A 868 -28.26 40.17 -4.54
C MET A 868 -28.65 41.65 -4.56
N LEU A 869 -27.71 42.56 -4.31
CA LEU A 869 -27.95 44.00 -4.36
C LEU A 869 -27.96 44.54 -5.80
N SER A 870 -26.97 44.14 -6.60
CA SER A 870 -26.74 44.70 -7.93
C SER A 870 -27.76 44.22 -8.98
N ARG A 871 -28.51 43.14 -8.75
CA ARG A 871 -29.62 42.72 -9.64
C ARG A 871 -30.68 43.80 -9.87
N ARG A 872 -30.91 44.70 -8.91
CA ARG A 872 -31.89 45.81 -9.02
C ARG A 872 -31.22 47.17 -9.09
N TRP A 873 -30.07 47.25 -9.75
CA TRP A 873 -29.26 48.47 -9.83
C TRP A 873 -30.02 49.70 -10.34
N THR A 874 -30.98 49.55 -11.26
CA THR A 874 -31.81 50.66 -11.78
C THR A 874 -32.63 51.38 -10.71
N LEU A 875 -33.00 50.69 -9.63
CA LEU A 875 -33.79 51.27 -8.52
C LEU A 875 -32.91 51.82 -7.39
N GLN A 876 -31.60 51.58 -7.44
CA GLN A 876 -30.67 51.83 -6.34
C GLN A 876 -29.68 52.93 -6.70
N LYS A 877 -30.04 54.18 -6.39
CA LYS A 877 -29.21 55.37 -6.67
C LYS A 877 -27.77 55.26 -6.14
N ASN A 878 -27.58 54.56 -5.02
CA ASN A 878 -26.27 54.34 -4.41
C ASN A 878 -25.31 53.48 -5.26
N LEU A 879 -25.83 52.64 -6.16
CA LEU A 879 -25.01 51.81 -7.04
C LEU A 879 -24.47 52.59 -8.26
N PHE A 880 -25.09 53.71 -8.62
CA PHE A 880 -24.62 54.60 -9.69
C PHE A 880 -23.40 55.43 -9.27
N ASN A 881 -23.19 55.62 -7.95
CA ASN A 881 -22.14 56.48 -7.40
C ASN A 881 -20.85 55.71 -7.05
N ILE A 882 -20.69 54.48 -7.53
CA ILE A 882 -19.49 53.67 -7.26
C ILE A 882 -18.41 54.07 -8.26
N GLN A 883 -17.32 54.61 -7.73
CA GLN A 883 -16.20 55.12 -8.53
C GLN A 883 -15.07 54.11 -8.64
N LEU A 884 -14.96 53.17 -7.69
CA LEU A 884 -13.93 52.13 -7.69
C LEU A 884 -14.54 50.76 -7.37
N PHE A 885 -14.22 49.77 -8.18
CA PHE A 885 -14.59 48.37 -8.01
C PHE A 885 -13.33 47.50 -8.02
N ILE A 886 -13.02 46.90 -6.88
CA ILE A 886 -11.87 46.01 -6.71
C ILE A 886 -12.39 44.58 -6.61
N VAL A 887 -11.80 43.69 -7.39
CA VAL A 887 -12.08 42.25 -7.31
C VAL A 887 -10.79 41.54 -7.00
N ASP A 888 -10.75 40.83 -5.88
CA ASP A 888 -9.59 40.05 -5.46
C ASP A 888 -9.83 38.55 -5.65
N GLU A 889 -8.72 37.83 -5.79
CA GLU A 889 -8.67 36.39 -6.05
C GLU A 889 -9.56 35.96 -7.24
N LEU A 890 -9.49 36.71 -8.34
CA LEU A 890 -10.33 36.54 -9.54
C LEU A 890 -10.21 35.15 -10.20
N GLN A 891 -9.14 34.40 -9.95
CA GLN A 891 -8.99 33.04 -10.49
C GLN A 891 -10.10 32.07 -10.04
N PHE A 892 -10.86 32.40 -9.00
CA PHE A 892 -12.01 31.60 -8.56
C PHE A 892 -13.18 31.58 -9.55
N ILE A 893 -13.14 32.35 -10.64
CA ILE A 893 -14.08 32.21 -11.77
C ILE A 893 -14.13 30.77 -12.29
N GLY A 894 -13.02 30.02 -12.24
CA GLY A 894 -12.99 28.62 -12.66
C GLY A 894 -13.59 27.61 -11.67
N GLY A 895 -13.96 28.04 -10.46
CA GLY A 895 -14.47 27.19 -9.38
C GLY A 895 -15.99 27.13 -9.30
N GLU A 896 -16.52 26.50 -8.24
CA GLU A 896 -17.97 26.33 -8.04
C GLU A 896 -18.73 27.65 -7.85
N GLU A 897 -18.13 28.62 -7.14
CA GLU A 897 -18.69 29.97 -6.90
C GLU A 897 -18.41 30.94 -8.06
N GLY A 898 -17.63 30.49 -9.06
CA GLY A 898 -17.16 31.29 -10.17
C GLY A 898 -18.23 31.97 -11.02
N PRO A 899 -19.36 31.30 -11.37
CA PRO A 899 -20.40 31.92 -12.19
C PRO A 899 -21.02 33.19 -11.58
N VAL A 900 -21.16 33.23 -10.25
CA VAL A 900 -21.72 34.42 -9.56
C VAL A 900 -20.72 35.56 -9.56
N LEU A 901 -19.43 35.26 -9.38
CA LEU A 901 -18.34 36.22 -9.48
C LEU A 901 -18.27 36.83 -10.89
N GLU A 902 -18.35 36.00 -11.93
CA GLU A 902 -18.35 36.43 -13.33
C GLU A 902 -19.54 37.34 -13.65
N ILE A 903 -20.75 36.95 -13.23
CA ILE A 903 -21.97 37.76 -13.44
C ILE A 903 -21.85 39.11 -12.72
N SER A 904 -21.32 39.12 -11.49
CA SER A 904 -21.15 40.32 -10.69
C SER A 904 -20.20 41.32 -11.35
N CYS A 905 -19.02 40.86 -11.80
CA CYS A 905 -18.05 41.68 -12.52
C CYS A 905 -18.61 42.18 -13.85
N SER A 906 -19.24 41.30 -14.64
CA SER A 906 -19.85 41.65 -15.92
C SER A 906 -20.94 42.70 -15.77
N ARG A 907 -21.75 42.59 -14.70
CA ARG A 907 -22.78 43.58 -14.38
C ARG A 907 -22.19 44.91 -13.98
N THR A 908 -21.14 44.94 -13.16
CA THR A 908 -20.49 46.21 -12.79
C THR A 908 -19.91 46.90 -14.03
N ARG A 909 -19.28 46.16 -14.95
CA ARG A 909 -18.82 46.70 -16.23
C ARG A 909 -19.98 47.23 -17.09
N PHE A 910 -21.09 46.50 -17.14
CA PHE A 910 -22.29 46.95 -17.85
C PHE A 910 -22.83 48.25 -17.25
N ILE A 911 -22.99 48.34 -15.93
CA ILE A 911 -23.43 49.55 -15.22
C ILE A 911 -22.49 50.72 -15.55
N SER A 912 -21.17 50.51 -15.47
CA SER A 912 -20.14 51.50 -15.80
C SER A 912 -20.30 52.08 -17.20
N SER A 913 -20.79 51.31 -18.17
CA SER A 913 -21.07 51.80 -19.54
C SER A 913 -22.38 52.58 -19.69
N GLN A 914 -23.29 52.50 -18.71
CA GLN A 914 -24.58 53.21 -18.71
C GLN A 914 -24.55 54.51 -17.90
N VAL A 915 -23.48 54.75 -17.13
CA VAL A 915 -23.33 55.93 -16.28
C VAL A 915 -22.34 56.93 -16.87
N ASP A 916 -22.57 58.23 -16.63
CA ASP A 916 -21.72 59.30 -17.17
C ASP A 916 -20.31 59.30 -16.55
N GLN A 917 -20.17 58.80 -15.31
CA GLN A 917 -18.87 58.63 -14.65
C GLN A 917 -18.48 57.15 -14.64
N PRO A 918 -17.48 56.72 -15.43
CA PRO A 918 -17.10 55.32 -15.48
C PRO A 918 -16.51 54.86 -14.14
N THR A 919 -16.96 53.70 -13.68
CA THR A 919 -16.38 53.02 -12.51
C THR A 919 -15.02 52.42 -12.89
N ARG A 920 -13.97 52.78 -12.15
CA ARG A 920 -12.63 52.19 -12.28
C ARG A 920 -12.62 50.77 -11.73
N ILE A 921 -12.07 49.82 -12.48
CA ILE A 921 -12.00 48.40 -12.10
C ILE A 921 -10.53 47.99 -11.85
N ILE A 922 -10.27 47.46 -10.66
CA ILE A 922 -8.98 46.86 -10.30
C ILE A 922 -9.20 45.36 -10.07
N ALA A 923 -8.55 44.54 -10.90
CA ALA A 923 -8.66 43.10 -10.85
C ALA A 923 -7.36 42.50 -10.34
N LEU A 924 -7.45 41.77 -9.23
CA LEU A 924 -6.33 41.08 -8.60
C LEU A 924 -6.56 39.57 -8.69
N SER A 925 -5.53 38.85 -9.10
CA SER A 925 -5.58 37.41 -9.32
C SER A 925 -4.22 36.78 -9.01
N VAL A 926 -4.18 35.47 -8.85
CA VAL A 926 -2.93 34.73 -9.08
C VAL A 926 -2.48 34.87 -10.54
N SER A 927 -1.23 34.53 -10.83
CA SER A 927 -0.71 34.45 -12.19
C SER A 927 -1.61 33.59 -13.09
N LEU A 928 -2.17 34.17 -14.15
CA LEU A 928 -3.09 33.49 -15.06
C LEU A 928 -2.42 33.19 -16.40
N ALA A 929 -2.81 32.08 -17.03
CA ALA A 929 -2.31 31.74 -18.36
C ALA A 929 -3.01 32.58 -19.45
N ASP A 930 -4.29 32.88 -19.22
CA ASP A 930 -5.27 33.56 -20.06
C ASP A 930 -5.59 34.97 -19.56
N ALA A 931 -4.63 35.63 -18.87
CA ALA A 931 -4.79 36.97 -18.30
C ALA A 931 -5.30 38.02 -19.30
N LYS A 932 -4.96 37.88 -20.59
CA LYS A 932 -5.41 38.77 -21.66
C LYS A 932 -6.93 38.73 -21.85
N ASP A 933 -7.54 37.55 -21.78
CA ASP A 933 -8.97 37.39 -21.97
C ASP A 933 -9.74 37.99 -20.78
N VAL A 934 -9.23 37.76 -19.57
CA VAL A 934 -9.72 38.39 -18.34
C VAL A 934 -9.60 39.92 -18.40
N ALA A 935 -8.43 40.44 -18.81
CA ALA A 935 -8.21 41.87 -18.97
C ALA A 935 -9.17 42.48 -20.00
N LYS A 936 -9.34 41.85 -21.17
CA LYS A 936 -10.29 42.30 -22.20
C LYS A 936 -11.75 42.23 -21.74
N TRP A 937 -12.10 41.19 -20.98
CA TRP A 937 -13.43 41.04 -20.38
C TRP A 937 -13.73 42.12 -19.32
N LEU A 938 -12.74 42.60 -18.59
CA LEU A 938 -12.91 43.71 -17.64
C LEU A 938 -12.69 45.10 -18.25
N GLY A 939 -12.28 45.17 -19.52
CA GLY A 939 -11.98 46.44 -20.18
C GLY A 939 -10.69 47.09 -19.68
N VAL A 940 -9.69 46.28 -19.36
CA VAL A 940 -8.33 46.68 -18.96
C VAL A 940 -7.47 46.81 -20.23
N PRO A 941 -6.84 47.97 -20.48
CA PRO A 941 -5.84 48.15 -21.54
C PRO A 941 -4.65 47.19 -21.42
N ALA A 942 -4.02 46.85 -22.55
CA ALA A 942 -2.85 45.97 -22.55
C ALA A 942 -1.67 46.54 -21.75
N GLU A 943 -1.48 47.87 -21.77
CA GLU A 943 -0.41 48.58 -21.05
C GLU A 943 -0.57 48.53 -19.52
N THR A 944 -1.80 48.33 -19.04
CA THR A 944 -2.14 48.26 -17.61
C THR A 944 -2.49 46.83 -17.16
N THR A 945 -2.11 45.85 -17.98
CA THR A 945 -2.25 44.42 -17.69
C THR A 945 -0.91 43.86 -17.22
N PHE A 946 -0.76 43.68 -15.91
CA PHE A 946 0.43 43.11 -15.30
C PHE A 946 0.17 41.66 -14.91
N ASN A 947 0.72 40.71 -15.65
CA ASN A 947 0.59 39.28 -15.34
C ASN A 947 1.96 38.65 -15.12
N PHE A 948 2.37 38.60 -13.87
CA PHE A 948 3.69 38.14 -13.47
C PHE A 948 3.77 36.62 -13.37
N HIS A 949 4.96 36.06 -13.59
CA HIS A 949 5.19 34.61 -13.45
C HIS A 949 5.19 34.17 -11.97
N PRO A 950 4.76 32.95 -11.60
CA PRO A 950 4.80 32.47 -10.21
C PRO A 950 6.20 32.50 -9.55
N SER A 951 7.27 32.50 -10.35
CA SER A 951 8.65 32.56 -9.84
C SER A 951 9.06 33.92 -9.28
N VAL A 952 8.36 35.00 -9.63
CA VAL A 952 8.73 36.36 -9.19
C VAL A 952 8.19 36.72 -7.79
N ARG A 953 7.91 35.71 -6.97
CA ARG A 953 7.42 35.90 -5.61
C ARG A 953 8.48 36.62 -4.77
N PRO A 954 8.11 37.64 -3.95
CA PRO A 954 9.09 38.38 -3.14
C PRO A 954 9.92 37.50 -2.20
N VAL A 955 9.30 36.45 -1.65
CA VAL A 955 9.98 35.37 -0.92
C VAL A 955 9.99 34.13 -1.81
N PRO A 956 11.16 33.62 -2.24
CA PRO A 956 11.24 32.41 -3.06
C PRO A 956 10.54 31.22 -2.40
N LEU A 957 9.82 30.44 -3.20
CA LEU A 957 9.12 29.24 -2.75
C LEU A 957 9.84 27.98 -3.24
N GLU A 958 10.32 27.16 -2.31
CA GLU A 958 10.79 25.81 -2.58
C GLU A 958 9.63 24.83 -2.48
N LEU A 959 9.24 24.23 -3.61
CA LEU A 959 8.13 23.26 -3.67
C LEU A 959 8.68 21.83 -3.81
N HIS A 960 8.37 20.98 -2.84
CA HIS A 960 8.67 19.54 -2.87
C HIS A 960 7.37 18.73 -2.96
N ILE A 961 7.23 17.92 -4.00
CA ILE A 961 6.09 17.02 -4.18
C ILE A 961 6.56 15.59 -3.91
N GLN A 962 5.97 14.93 -2.92
CA GLN A 962 6.24 13.53 -2.58
C GLN A 962 5.02 12.67 -2.95
N GLY A 963 5.17 11.81 -3.95
CA GLY A 963 4.13 10.86 -4.34
C GLY A 963 4.11 9.64 -3.40
N ILE A 964 2.92 9.20 -3.00
CA ILE A 964 2.72 7.99 -2.20
C ILE A 964 1.77 7.06 -2.93
N ASN A 965 2.29 5.90 -3.35
CA ASN A 965 1.61 4.92 -4.18
C ASN A 965 0.71 3.99 -3.35
N VAL A 966 -0.21 4.57 -2.58
CA VAL A 966 -1.23 3.85 -1.79
C VAL A 966 -2.61 4.31 -2.21
N THR A 967 -3.40 3.40 -2.78
CA THR A 967 -4.72 3.70 -3.34
C THR A 967 -5.77 3.97 -2.27
N HIS A 968 -5.68 3.28 -1.13
CA HIS A 968 -6.63 3.44 -0.04
C HIS A 968 -6.30 4.63 0.85
N ASN A 969 -7.19 5.62 0.83
CA ASN A 969 -7.03 6.91 1.50
C ASN A 969 -6.58 6.81 2.97
N ALA A 970 -7.27 6.07 3.83
CA ALA A 970 -6.93 6.05 5.27
C ALA A 970 -5.52 5.49 5.54
N SER A 971 -5.03 4.63 4.65
CA SER A 971 -3.70 4.02 4.79
C SER A 971 -2.63 4.88 4.17
N ARG A 972 -2.95 5.56 3.07
CA ARG A 972 -2.12 6.61 2.49
C ARG A 972 -1.87 7.72 3.52
N LEU A 973 -2.91 8.16 4.23
CA LEU A 973 -2.79 9.12 5.34
C LEU A 973 -1.92 8.59 6.49
N ALA A 974 -2.09 7.33 6.90
CA ALA A 974 -1.24 6.71 7.92
C ALA A 974 0.23 6.53 7.47
N ALA A 975 0.47 6.33 6.17
CA ALA A 975 1.80 6.29 5.57
C ALA A 975 2.46 7.67 5.57
N MET A 976 1.69 8.74 5.34
CA MET A 976 2.15 10.13 5.33
C MET A 976 2.61 10.67 6.69
N ALA A 977 2.13 10.12 7.82
CA ALA A 977 2.38 10.69 9.14
C ALA A 977 3.88 10.85 9.49
N LYS A 978 4.69 9.81 9.25
CA LYS A 978 6.14 9.85 9.53
C LYS A 978 6.90 10.75 8.52
N PRO A 979 6.65 10.69 7.20
CA PRO A 979 7.18 11.68 6.24
C PRO A 979 6.89 13.14 6.63
N VAL A 980 5.69 13.46 7.13
CA VAL A 980 5.34 14.80 7.61
C VAL A 980 6.26 15.22 8.77
N TYR A 981 6.41 14.35 9.78
CA TYR A 981 7.33 14.61 10.90
C TYR A 981 8.77 14.88 10.42
N ASN A 982 9.24 14.07 9.48
CA ASN A 982 10.59 14.23 8.95
C ASN A 982 10.77 15.49 8.12
N ALA A 983 9.74 15.89 7.37
CA ALA A 983 9.76 17.13 6.60
C ALA A 983 9.94 18.34 7.55
N ILE A 984 9.30 18.30 8.72
CA ILE A 984 9.51 19.31 9.78
C ILE A 984 10.98 19.31 10.21
N LEU A 985 11.53 18.14 10.56
CA LEU A 985 12.91 18.03 11.03
C LEU A 985 13.94 18.50 10.01
N ARG A 986 13.70 18.20 8.73
CA ARG A 986 14.62 18.51 7.64
C ARG A 986 14.55 19.96 7.18
N HIS A 987 13.35 20.51 7.02
CA HIS A 987 13.14 21.81 6.39
C HIS A 987 12.82 22.94 7.38
N ALA A 988 12.36 22.62 8.60
CA ALA A 988 11.88 23.61 9.55
C ALA A 988 12.13 23.24 11.02
N ALA A 989 13.33 22.73 11.36
CA ALA A 989 13.65 22.21 12.68
C ALA A 989 13.26 23.13 13.86
N HIS A 990 13.47 24.45 13.73
CA HIS A 990 13.12 25.47 14.74
C HIS A 990 12.27 26.62 14.17
N LYS A 991 11.60 26.39 13.04
CA LYS A 991 10.80 27.43 12.36
C LYS A 991 9.32 27.03 12.33
N PRO A 992 8.39 28.01 12.25
CA PRO A 992 6.96 27.73 12.30
C PRO A 992 6.47 26.86 11.13
N VAL A 993 5.58 25.92 11.41
CA VAL A 993 5.02 24.96 10.44
C VAL A 993 3.49 24.93 10.50
N ILE A 994 2.85 24.95 9.32
CA ILE A 994 1.43 24.67 9.17
C ILE A 994 1.26 23.37 8.39
N ILE A 995 0.45 22.45 8.90
CA ILE A 995 0.08 21.22 8.21
C ILE A 995 -1.39 21.28 7.84
N PHE A 996 -1.72 21.20 6.56
CA PHE A 996 -3.09 21.07 6.08
C PHE A 996 -3.49 19.61 5.96
N VAL A 997 -4.67 19.27 6.50
CA VAL A 997 -5.22 17.90 6.46
C VAL A 997 -6.65 17.88 5.92
N PRO A 998 -7.14 16.73 5.39
CA PRO A 998 -8.44 16.68 4.71
C PRO A 998 -9.65 16.76 5.64
N THR A 999 -9.53 16.29 6.89
CA THR A 999 -10.66 16.20 7.82
C THR A 999 -10.28 16.61 9.24
N ARG A 1000 -11.28 17.04 10.01
CA ARG A 1000 -11.16 17.31 11.45
C ARG A 1000 -10.60 16.12 12.24
N ARG A 1001 -11.06 14.90 11.93
CA ARG A 1001 -10.58 13.68 12.58
C ARG A 1001 -9.09 13.50 12.30
N GLN A 1002 -8.67 13.73 11.07
CA GLN A 1002 -7.27 13.62 10.68
C GLN A 1002 -6.40 14.66 11.39
N ALA A 1003 -6.89 15.89 11.61
CA ALA A 1003 -6.13 16.92 12.33
C ALA A 1003 -5.71 16.45 13.73
N ARG A 1004 -6.66 15.85 14.47
CA ARG A 1004 -6.38 15.29 15.80
C ARG A 1004 -5.43 14.10 15.73
N LEU A 1005 -5.63 13.19 14.78
CA LEU A 1005 -4.77 12.01 14.61
C LEU A 1005 -3.33 12.42 14.28
N THR A 1006 -3.13 13.35 13.34
CA THR A 1006 -1.81 13.85 12.96
C THR A 1006 -1.11 14.52 14.14
N VAL A 1007 -1.81 15.29 14.98
CA VAL A 1007 -1.21 15.84 16.20
C VAL A 1007 -0.76 14.71 17.15
N MET A 1008 -1.62 13.72 17.40
CA MET A 1008 -1.25 12.59 18.25
C MET A 1008 -0.03 11.83 17.70
N ASP A 1009 0.03 11.62 16.39
CA ASP A 1009 1.18 10.96 15.73
C ASP A 1009 2.47 11.78 15.93
N LEU A 1010 2.43 13.10 15.73
CA LEU A 1010 3.59 13.97 15.94
C LEU A 1010 4.10 13.93 17.38
N LEU A 1011 3.20 14.05 18.37
CA LEU A 1011 3.54 14.01 19.79
C LEU A 1011 4.12 12.64 20.20
N THR A 1012 3.56 11.57 19.61
CA THR A 1012 4.04 10.21 19.79
C THR A 1012 5.47 10.05 19.24
N PHE A 1013 5.77 10.62 18.06
CA PHE A 1013 7.12 10.58 17.50
C PHE A 1013 8.14 11.41 18.29
N THR A 1014 7.75 12.58 18.79
CA THR A 1014 8.64 13.39 19.65
C THR A 1014 8.93 12.71 20.98
N ALA A 1015 7.93 12.04 21.57
CA ALA A 1015 8.11 11.25 22.77
C ALA A 1015 9.02 10.05 22.54
N ALA A 1016 8.88 9.36 21.41
CA ALA A 1016 9.73 8.23 21.02
C ALA A 1016 11.21 8.64 20.83
N GLU A 1017 11.49 9.89 20.43
CA GLU A 1017 12.85 10.45 20.34
C GLU A 1017 13.38 11.00 21.68
N GLY A 1018 12.61 10.89 22.77
CA GLY A 1018 12.98 11.41 24.08
C GLY A 1018 12.92 12.94 24.20
N GLN A 1019 12.26 13.62 23.27
CA GLN A 1019 12.12 15.09 23.24
C GLN A 1019 10.64 15.51 23.16
N PRO A 1020 9.80 15.22 24.18
CA PRO A 1020 8.35 15.40 24.10
C PRO A 1020 7.89 16.85 23.91
N SER A 1021 8.67 17.84 24.34
CA SER A 1021 8.36 19.27 24.23
C SER A 1021 9.13 19.99 23.12
N ARG A 1022 9.63 19.26 22.12
CA ARG A 1022 10.51 19.80 21.06
C ARG A 1022 9.93 21.02 20.32
N PHE A 1023 8.62 21.06 20.16
CA PHE A 1023 7.92 22.10 19.39
C PHE A 1023 7.44 23.27 20.25
N PHE A 1024 7.74 23.26 21.55
CA PHE A 1024 7.36 24.27 22.51
C PHE A 1024 8.54 25.19 22.83
N HIS A 1025 8.40 26.49 22.55
CA HIS A 1025 9.50 27.47 22.63
C HIS A 1025 9.27 28.57 23.67
N ALA A 1026 8.37 28.33 24.63
CA ALA A 1026 8.04 29.26 25.69
C ALA A 1026 8.08 28.58 27.06
N GLU A 1027 8.04 29.37 28.15
CA GLU A 1027 7.92 28.81 29.49
C GLU A 1027 6.46 28.46 29.80
N GLU A 1028 6.24 27.33 30.47
CA GLU A 1028 4.89 26.85 30.80
C GLU A 1028 4.12 27.87 31.67
N ALA A 1029 4.83 28.60 32.53
CA ALA A 1029 4.27 29.64 33.39
C ALA A 1029 3.63 30.80 32.59
N ASP A 1030 4.23 31.18 31.45
CA ASP A 1030 3.78 32.31 30.64
C ASP A 1030 2.51 31.99 29.85
N ILE A 1031 2.32 30.72 29.49
CA ILE A 1031 1.19 30.28 28.66
C ILE A 1031 0.02 29.78 29.50
N LYS A 1032 0.25 29.37 30.75
CA LYS A 1032 -0.79 28.88 31.67
C LYS A 1032 -2.05 29.78 31.75
N PRO A 1033 -1.96 31.13 31.83
CA PRO A 1033 -3.13 32.00 31.85
C PRO A 1033 -3.97 31.96 30.57
N PHE A 1034 -3.34 31.66 29.43
CA PHE A 1034 -4.00 31.50 28.14
C PHE A 1034 -4.66 30.12 28.02
N LEU A 1035 -4.00 29.07 28.51
CA LEU A 1035 -4.52 27.71 28.54
C LEU A 1035 -5.74 27.56 29.46
N ASP A 1036 -5.82 28.33 30.55
CA ASP A 1036 -6.97 28.30 31.46
C ASP A 1036 -8.24 28.95 30.88
N ARG A 1037 -8.09 29.75 29.81
CA ARG A 1037 -9.22 30.37 29.10
C ARG A 1037 -9.78 29.48 27.99
N MET A 1038 -9.12 28.37 27.67
CA MET A 1038 -9.53 27.48 26.58
C MET A 1038 -10.69 26.57 26.95
N VAL A 1039 -11.55 26.31 25.98
CA VAL A 1039 -12.71 25.42 26.14
C VAL A 1039 -12.35 23.96 25.84
N ASP A 1040 -11.57 23.72 24.79
CA ASP A 1040 -11.20 22.36 24.38
C ASP A 1040 -10.04 21.80 25.23
N LYS A 1041 -10.34 20.77 26.02
CA LYS A 1041 -9.36 20.10 26.90
C LYS A 1041 -8.22 19.43 26.14
N THR A 1042 -8.51 18.82 24.99
CA THR A 1042 -7.48 18.11 24.21
C THR A 1042 -6.56 19.08 23.50
N LEU A 1043 -7.08 20.23 23.05
CA LEU A 1043 -6.25 21.30 22.52
C LEU A 1043 -5.31 21.88 23.60
N LYS A 1044 -5.82 22.05 24.83
CA LYS A 1044 -5.03 22.50 25.98
C LYS A 1044 -3.84 21.58 26.27
N GLU A 1045 -4.06 20.26 26.28
CA GLU A 1045 -3.01 19.26 26.49
C GLU A 1045 -1.95 19.33 25.38
N ASN A 1046 -2.36 19.39 24.11
CA ASN A 1046 -1.43 19.40 22.98
C ASN A 1046 -0.56 20.67 22.94
N LEU A 1047 -1.14 21.83 23.30
CA LEU A 1047 -0.44 23.11 23.31
C LEU A 1047 0.73 23.14 24.30
N SER A 1048 0.64 22.42 25.41
CA SER A 1048 1.74 22.28 26.38
C SER A 1048 2.97 21.57 25.78
N GLN A 1049 2.78 20.84 24.68
CA GLN A 1049 3.84 20.15 23.94
C GLN A 1049 4.23 20.88 22.65
N GLY A 1050 3.65 22.06 22.40
CA GLY A 1050 4.01 22.93 21.28
C GLY A 1050 3.32 22.62 19.94
N VAL A 1051 2.26 21.80 19.96
CA VAL A 1051 1.48 21.44 18.77
C VAL A 1051 0.01 21.80 18.96
N ALA A 1052 -0.56 22.54 18.01
CA ALA A 1052 -1.99 22.87 17.99
C ALA A 1052 -2.71 22.23 16.81
N TYR A 1053 -4.04 22.12 16.90
CA TYR A 1053 -4.87 21.84 15.73
C TYR A 1053 -5.98 22.89 15.59
N LEU A 1054 -6.37 23.17 14.35
CA LEU A 1054 -7.42 24.12 13.98
C LEU A 1054 -8.44 23.45 13.06
N HIS A 1055 -9.74 23.62 13.35
CA HIS A 1055 -10.85 23.17 12.52
C HIS A 1055 -12.06 24.10 12.65
N GLU A 1056 -13.05 23.97 11.75
CA GLU A 1056 -14.17 24.93 11.61
C GLU A 1056 -15.03 25.04 12.87
N TYR A 1057 -15.15 23.95 13.64
CA TYR A 1057 -15.98 23.87 14.85
C TYR A 1057 -15.31 24.33 16.14
N LEU A 1058 -14.07 24.86 16.10
CA LEU A 1058 -13.46 25.42 17.31
C LEU A 1058 -14.13 26.75 17.67
N SER A 1059 -14.12 27.10 18.96
CA SER A 1059 -14.61 28.40 19.37
C SER A 1059 -13.72 29.50 18.77
N ALA A 1060 -14.31 30.64 18.38
CA ALA A 1060 -13.56 31.77 17.84
C ALA A 1060 -12.47 32.26 18.81
N ASN A 1061 -12.71 32.15 20.12
CA ASN A 1061 -11.74 32.47 21.15
C ASN A 1061 -10.55 31.52 21.15
N ASP A 1062 -10.78 30.20 21.12
CA ASP A 1062 -9.70 29.20 21.09
C ASP A 1062 -8.84 29.36 19.83
N ARG A 1063 -9.49 29.57 18.67
CA ARG A 1063 -8.81 29.79 17.40
C ARG A 1063 -7.90 31.02 17.45
N ARG A 1064 -8.42 32.18 17.86
CA ARG A 1064 -7.63 33.42 17.98
C ARG A 1064 -6.47 33.26 18.97
N LEU A 1065 -6.66 32.47 20.02
CA LEU A 1065 -5.62 32.21 21.00
C LEU A 1065 -4.48 31.35 20.43
N VAL A 1066 -4.81 30.29 19.69
CA VAL A 1066 -3.82 29.47 18.97
C VAL A 1066 -3.06 30.33 17.95
N GLU A 1067 -3.77 31.15 17.16
CA GLU A 1067 -3.16 32.01 16.15
C GLU A 1067 -2.18 33.02 16.79
N ARG A 1068 -2.52 33.57 17.97
CA ARG A 1068 -1.62 34.45 18.74
C ARG A 1068 -0.38 33.72 19.25
N LEU A 1069 -0.55 32.54 19.85
CA LEU A 1069 0.57 31.74 20.36
C LEU A 1069 1.51 31.29 19.24
N PHE A 1070 0.97 31.01 18.06
CA PHE A 1070 1.76 30.66 16.88
C PHE A 1070 2.54 31.87 16.35
N ASN A 1071 1.89 33.02 16.21
CA ASN A 1071 2.55 34.25 15.76
C ASN A 1071 3.60 34.78 16.74
N SER A 1072 3.44 34.54 18.05
CA SER A 1072 4.47 34.87 19.05
C SER A 1072 5.67 33.90 19.02
N GLY A 1073 5.59 32.82 18.24
CA GLY A 1073 6.61 31.78 18.17
C GLY A 1073 6.60 30.81 19.37
N ALA A 1074 5.60 30.89 20.24
CA ALA A 1074 5.54 30.07 21.46
C ALA A 1074 5.26 28.59 21.14
N ILE A 1075 4.44 28.36 20.11
CA ILE A 1075 4.21 27.03 19.53
C ILE A 1075 4.74 26.99 18.10
N GLN A 1076 5.36 25.87 17.72
CA GLN A 1076 5.99 25.75 16.40
C GLN A 1076 5.07 25.15 15.33
N VAL A 1077 4.17 24.24 15.70
CA VAL A 1077 3.42 23.43 14.73
C VAL A 1077 1.91 23.62 14.91
N THR A 1078 1.21 23.93 13.82
CA THR A 1078 -0.25 24.00 13.78
C THR A 1078 -0.80 23.10 12.68
N VAL A 1079 -1.73 22.21 13.01
CA VAL A 1079 -2.42 21.32 12.07
C VAL A 1079 -3.81 21.86 11.77
N ALA A 1080 -4.02 22.41 10.58
CA ALA A 1080 -5.29 23.00 10.16
C ALA A 1080 -6.07 22.08 9.19
N THR A 1081 -7.40 22.06 9.31
CA THR A 1081 -8.23 21.48 8.25
C THR A 1081 -8.13 22.31 6.98
N ARG A 1082 -8.30 21.64 5.82
CA ARG A 1082 -8.22 22.29 4.52
C ARG A 1082 -9.15 23.52 4.40
N ASP A 1083 -10.36 23.45 4.97
CA ASP A 1083 -11.37 24.49 4.75
C ASP A 1083 -10.97 25.82 5.44
N LEU A 1084 -10.06 25.75 6.41
CA LEU A 1084 -9.50 26.93 7.08
C LEU A 1084 -8.40 27.64 6.28
N CYS A 1085 -7.93 27.10 5.15
CA CYS A 1085 -6.83 27.71 4.39
C CYS A 1085 -7.13 29.16 3.95
N TRP A 1086 -8.41 29.54 3.83
CA TRP A 1086 -8.86 30.88 3.47
C TRP A 1086 -9.01 31.85 4.64
N GLY A 1087 -9.09 31.36 5.88
CA GLY A 1087 -9.41 32.17 7.05
C GLY A 1087 -8.30 32.29 8.08
N LEU A 1088 -7.14 31.68 7.85
CA LEU A 1088 -6.03 31.75 8.80
C LEU A 1088 -5.31 33.09 8.70
N SER A 1089 -5.14 33.77 9.84
CA SER A 1089 -4.36 35.00 9.95
C SER A 1089 -2.87 34.75 10.27
N ILE A 1090 -2.42 33.50 10.17
CA ILE A 1090 -1.07 33.06 10.52
C ILE A 1090 -0.27 32.66 9.27
N ASN A 1091 1.04 32.93 9.30
CA ASN A 1091 1.97 32.56 8.24
C ASN A 1091 3.06 31.65 8.81
N SER A 1092 3.55 30.70 8.02
CA SER A 1092 4.60 29.76 8.44
C SER A 1092 5.79 29.76 7.47
N HIS A 1093 6.92 29.20 7.94
CA HIS A 1093 8.09 28.98 7.09
C HIS A 1093 7.90 27.74 6.20
N LEU A 1094 7.34 26.67 6.77
CA LEU A 1094 7.02 25.44 6.06
C LEU A 1094 5.50 25.23 6.06
N VAL A 1095 4.96 24.86 4.91
CA VAL A 1095 3.60 24.38 4.77
C VAL A 1095 3.66 22.94 4.26
N VAL A 1096 3.00 22.03 4.96
CA VAL A 1096 2.87 20.63 4.53
C VAL A 1096 1.41 20.37 4.19
N VAL A 1097 1.12 20.00 2.94
CA VAL A 1097 -0.23 19.58 2.53
C VAL A 1097 -0.27 18.05 2.60
N MET A 1098 -0.89 17.53 3.66
CA MET A 1098 -0.98 16.10 3.92
C MET A 1098 -2.22 15.53 3.21
N ASP A 1099 -1.97 14.90 2.06
CA ASP A 1099 -2.98 14.41 1.12
C ASP A 1099 -3.78 15.54 0.43
N THR A 1100 -4.19 15.29 -0.81
CA THR A 1100 -4.89 16.26 -1.66
C THR A 1100 -6.25 15.77 -2.11
N GLN A 1101 -6.84 14.83 -1.36
CA GLN A 1101 -8.14 14.21 -1.65
C GLN A 1101 -9.08 14.35 -0.47
N CYS A 1102 -10.36 14.56 -0.77
CA CYS A 1102 -11.44 14.58 0.22
C CYS A 1102 -12.55 13.60 -0.15
N TYR A 1103 -13.20 13.03 0.86
CA TYR A 1103 -14.34 12.17 0.62
C TYR A 1103 -15.60 13.00 0.36
N ASN A 1104 -16.19 12.87 -0.81
CA ASN A 1104 -17.48 13.47 -1.13
C ASN A 1104 -18.60 12.45 -0.86
N GLY A 1105 -19.38 12.70 0.19
CA GLY A 1105 -20.48 11.83 0.59
C GLY A 1105 -21.63 11.74 -0.41
N LYS A 1106 -21.76 12.69 -1.36
CA LYS A 1106 -22.80 12.68 -2.40
C LYS A 1106 -22.47 11.73 -3.54
N THR A 1107 -21.20 11.69 -3.95
CA THR A 1107 -20.69 10.83 -5.03
C THR A 1107 -20.12 9.51 -4.52
N HIS A 1108 -19.94 9.39 -3.20
CA HIS A 1108 -19.27 8.27 -2.53
C HIS A 1108 -17.84 8.00 -3.04
N ALA A 1109 -17.19 9.03 -3.58
CA ALA A 1109 -15.85 8.99 -4.13
C ALA A 1109 -14.91 9.95 -3.41
N TYR A 1110 -13.61 9.73 -3.56
CA TYR A 1110 -12.62 10.74 -3.21
C TYR A 1110 -12.45 11.69 -4.39
N GLU A 1111 -12.49 12.99 -4.11
CA GLU A 1111 -12.30 14.05 -5.09
C GLU A 1111 -11.04 14.83 -4.72
N ASP A 1112 -10.21 15.10 -5.73
CA ASP A 1112 -9.01 15.91 -5.58
C ASP A 1112 -9.38 17.34 -5.15
N TYR A 1113 -8.44 18.02 -4.50
CA TYR A 1113 -8.60 19.43 -4.16
C TYR A 1113 -8.68 20.28 -5.43
N PRO A 1114 -9.51 21.34 -5.42
CA PRO A 1114 -9.77 22.18 -6.60
C PRO A 1114 -8.59 23.07 -7.00
#